data_AF-A0AAD9PAW4-F1
#
_entry.id   AF-A0AAD9PAW4-F1
#
_cell.length_a   1.000
_cell.length_b   1.000
_cell.length_c   1.000
_cell.angle_alpha   90.00
_cell.angle_beta   90.00
_cell.angle_gamma   90.00
#
_symmetry.space_group_name_H-M   'P 1'
#
loop_
_entity.id
_entity.type
_entity.pdbx_description
1 polymer ?
#
loop_
_entity_poly.entity_id
_entity_poly.type
_entity_poly.pdbx_seq_one_letter_code
_entity_poly.pdbx_strand_id
1 'polypeptide(L)'
;MHGLAVTTTEAIGDTKTRLHPVQERLAKSHGSQCGFCTPGMVMSMYTLLRNNPCPSMTDLEHAFEGNLCRCTGYRPILDAFQSFTKEFQCPMGENCCQNQKVPQNTISEVPPMEGSAFVPYDPSQEPIFPSELQLNDQLDKTSLVFSSDRVTWYRPTSLDDLVTLKATYPDARLVIGNTEVGLEMKLKNQHYPVIIAVTNIPELLSVERTLAGVQIGASTTLTTLKEVLQELVNTEPEHKTRVYVAILEMLRWFAGKQIRNVASIAGNIMTASPISDLNPLLLSAQCQLTVTSKERGQRTIVMDDQFFYGYRKTLVKPDEILISVLIPFTRQNEFFCGYKQAHRREDDIAIVNAGMRVVLTEGDNVIEELALSFGGMSPHTVMATATVKGLLGRKWDDDLVPEACDLLGKELALPPGVPGGMESYRNTLSLSFFFKFYLTVQMKSNSKSQPKTTVPSSYKSATSVYARASSHGSQVFQEVEGHQHQIDPIGRALPHVAATQQATGEAIYVDDIRPYARELSLALVISSKAHAKLISVDASRALQMPGVVDFIDHKDIPANNYFGAVIQDQTVFAVDEVKCQGQVIGAVIAETRTQAQRAAKAVVVKYEELTPILTIQQAIEAGSFLESEPMTLKRGDIAAGFKGSDVIIEGEQSVGGQEHFYLETHGCIAVPTGEDSEMTLFTSTQHPGAIQDAVANTLGVPKNRIVCKTKRLGGGFGGKETDPSLFALTVAVAANKLQRAVRIALDRDEDMVITGSRHPYMGRYKVGFTKTGLIQALEVDLYSNSGYALDLSSAVMARAVFHVENSYHIPNVVVRGYCCKTNLPSNTAFRGFGAPQSLLICETWMEQAAHKLNIPCDKLREMNLYKEGELTPYNHPLTDCTLGRCWEDVVKQSNYEQRQNDINVFNSENRWMKRGIAVIPVKFGIAFTLAFLNQAGALIHVYTDGSVLLAHCGVEMGQGLHTKMIQVASRVLKIPMSCIHITESSTDTVPNASATAASASSDLNGMAVIQACETIVKRLEPFVQKNPSGSWVDWVNAAYMDRVSLSATGFYR
;
A
#
# COMPACT_ATOMS: atom_id res chain seq x y z
N MET A 1 27.80 -4.30 -4.24
CA MET A 1 27.71 -5.68 -3.72
C MET A 1 29.00 -6.50 -3.92
N HIS A 2 30.08 -5.95 -4.48
CA HIS A 2 31.36 -6.68 -4.56
C HIS A 2 31.84 -7.05 -3.14
N GLY A 3 32.23 -8.31 -2.94
CA GLY A 3 32.61 -8.86 -1.63
C GLY A 3 31.44 -9.27 -0.72
N LEU A 4 30.18 -9.15 -1.15
CA LEU A 4 29.01 -9.47 -0.34
C LEU A 4 28.27 -10.73 -0.85
N ALA A 5 27.53 -11.40 0.03
CA ALA A 5 26.63 -12.50 -0.30
C ALA A 5 25.16 -12.05 -0.30
N VAL A 6 24.39 -12.49 -1.31
CA VAL A 6 22.96 -12.19 -1.44
C VAL A 6 22.17 -13.49 -1.24
N THR A 7 21.12 -13.42 -0.43
CA THR A 7 20.16 -14.51 -0.22
C THR A 7 18.77 -14.02 -0.59
N THR A 8 18.06 -14.78 -1.43
CA THR A 8 16.67 -14.51 -1.83
C THR A 8 15.75 -15.60 -1.27
N THR A 9 14.44 -15.49 -1.52
CA THR A 9 13.47 -16.45 -0.97
C THR A 9 13.68 -17.87 -1.53
N GLU A 10 14.10 -17.97 -2.78
CA GLU A 10 14.39 -19.23 -3.46
C GLU A 10 15.60 -19.95 -2.82
N ALA A 11 16.53 -19.19 -2.25
CA ALA A 11 17.76 -19.73 -1.67
C ALA A 11 17.56 -20.34 -0.26
N ILE A 12 16.47 -20.01 0.43
CA ILE A 12 16.20 -20.54 1.77
C ILE A 12 15.31 -21.79 1.76
N GLY A 13 14.62 -22.05 0.64
CA GLY A 13 13.77 -23.23 0.45
C GLY A 13 12.85 -23.10 -0.76
N ASP A 14 12.41 -24.24 -1.29
CA ASP A 14 11.51 -24.36 -2.43
C ASP A 14 10.54 -25.56 -2.30
N THR A 15 9.56 -25.66 -3.20
CA THR A 15 8.58 -26.76 -3.21
C THR A 15 9.14 -28.12 -3.66
N LYS A 16 10.33 -28.16 -4.28
CA LYS A 16 10.94 -29.39 -4.82
C LYS A 16 11.83 -30.09 -3.80
N THR A 17 12.42 -29.32 -2.90
CA THR A 17 13.39 -29.76 -1.89
C THR A 17 12.73 -29.75 -0.52
N ARG A 18 12.73 -28.60 0.15
CA ARG A 18 12.16 -28.39 1.46
C ARG A 18 11.80 -26.91 1.63
N LEU A 19 10.65 -26.66 2.26
CA LEU A 19 10.27 -25.32 2.71
C LEU A 19 11.05 -24.92 3.96
N HIS A 20 11.52 -23.68 3.96
CA HIS A 20 11.99 -23.05 5.20
C HIS A 20 10.81 -22.91 6.19
N PRO A 21 11.01 -23.04 7.52
CA PRO A 21 9.94 -22.83 8.51
C PRO A 21 9.21 -21.49 8.38
N VAL A 22 9.89 -20.43 7.96
CA VAL A 22 9.26 -19.12 7.67
C VAL A 22 8.28 -19.22 6.49
N GLN A 23 8.68 -19.88 5.40
CA GLN A 23 7.83 -20.06 4.21
C GLN A 23 6.62 -20.93 4.55
N GLU A 24 6.85 -22.04 5.26
CA GLU A 24 5.80 -22.98 5.68
C GLU A 24 4.75 -22.30 6.55
N ARG A 25 5.17 -21.64 7.64
CA ARG A 25 4.24 -21.02 8.59
C ARG A 25 3.43 -19.91 7.93
N LEU A 26 4.06 -19.08 7.10
CA LEU A 26 3.36 -18.00 6.41
C LEU A 26 2.31 -18.55 5.43
N ALA A 27 2.66 -19.58 4.66
CA ALA A 27 1.77 -20.20 3.69
C ALA A 27 0.59 -20.92 4.36
N LYS A 28 0.88 -21.76 5.35
CA LYS A 28 -0.15 -22.52 6.07
C LYS A 28 -1.09 -21.57 6.82
N SER A 29 -0.58 -20.54 7.49
CA SER A 29 -1.38 -19.62 8.35
C SER A 29 -2.16 -18.56 7.59
N HIS A 30 -2.45 -18.78 6.30
CA HIS A 30 -3.21 -17.85 5.47
C HIS A 30 -2.56 -16.45 5.37
N GLY A 31 -1.26 -16.35 5.63
CA GLY A 31 -0.49 -15.11 5.55
C GLY A 31 -0.19 -14.65 4.12
N SER A 32 -0.62 -15.42 3.12
CA SER A 32 -0.49 -15.10 1.70
C SER A 32 -1.85 -15.18 1.00
N GLN A 33 -2.19 -14.09 0.29
CA GLN A 33 -3.38 -14.00 -0.59
C GLN A 33 -2.93 -13.87 -2.04
N CYS A 34 -2.73 -12.64 -2.55
CA CYS A 34 -2.27 -12.45 -3.93
C CYS A 34 -0.85 -12.97 -4.14
N GLY A 35 -0.03 -12.96 -3.08
CA GLY A 35 1.32 -13.53 -3.04
C GLY A 35 2.47 -12.57 -3.35
N PHE A 36 2.20 -11.40 -3.89
CA PHE A 36 3.25 -10.54 -4.44
C PHE A 36 4.18 -9.93 -3.36
N CYS A 37 3.65 -9.60 -2.18
CA CYS A 37 4.48 -9.17 -1.04
C CYS A 37 5.16 -10.32 -0.30
N THR A 38 4.73 -11.55 -0.52
CA THR A 38 5.05 -12.69 0.33
C THR A 38 6.56 -12.97 0.37
N PRO A 39 7.32 -12.94 -0.76
CA PRO A 39 8.77 -13.04 -0.71
C PRO A 39 9.44 -11.99 0.18
N GLY A 40 8.98 -10.73 0.11
CA GLY A 40 9.52 -9.65 0.95
C GLY A 40 9.23 -9.85 2.44
N MET A 41 8.04 -10.37 2.78
CA MET A 41 7.69 -10.71 4.17
C MET A 41 8.53 -11.89 4.68
N VAL A 42 8.71 -12.92 3.85
CA VAL A 42 9.57 -14.07 4.16
C VAL A 42 10.99 -13.60 4.44
N MET A 43 11.57 -12.76 3.57
CA MET A 43 12.96 -12.31 3.74
C MET A 43 13.13 -11.40 4.96
N SER A 44 12.18 -10.50 5.28
CA SER A 44 12.25 -9.70 6.50
C SER A 44 12.24 -10.56 7.76
N MET A 45 11.38 -11.59 7.81
CA MET A 45 11.33 -12.52 8.95
C MET A 45 12.56 -13.42 9.03
N TYR A 46 13.02 -13.93 7.88
CA TYR A 46 14.23 -14.73 7.78
C TYR A 46 15.44 -13.94 8.30
N THR A 47 15.64 -12.71 7.83
CA THR A 47 16.72 -11.84 8.33
C THR A 47 16.59 -11.54 9.82
N LEU A 48 15.37 -11.43 10.36
CA LEU A 48 15.19 -11.29 11.81
C LEU A 48 15.69 -12.55 12.55
N LEU A 49 15.27 -13.75 12.14
CA LEU A 49 15.66 -15.01 12.78
C LEU A 49 17.17 -15.30 12.68
N ARG A 50 17.81 -14.89 11.59
CA ARG A 50 19.27 -15.01 11.43
C ARG A 50 20.06 -14.14 12.41
N ASN A 51 19.49 -13.01 12.84
CA ASN A 51 20.11 -12.10 13.82
C ASN A 51 19.66 -12.38 15.26
N ASN A 52 18.44 -12.87 15.44
CA ASN A 52 17.87 -13.23 16.73
C ASN A 52 16.97 -14.47 16.57
N PRO A 53 17.48 -15.68 16.87
CA PRO A 53 16.73 -16.93 16.70
C PRO A 53 15.46 -17.07 17.53
N CYS A 54 15.30 -16.23 18.57
CA CYS A 54 14.13 -16.19 19.44
C CYS A 54 13.73 -14.72 19.68
N PRO A 55 13.11 -14.06 18.69
CA PRO A 55 12.73 -12.65 18.78
C PRO A 55 11.58 -12.40 19.77
N SER A 56 11.37 -11.15 20.19
CA SER A 56 10.13 -10.74 20.87
C SER A 56 9.04 -10.36 19.86
N MET A 57 7.78 -10.23 20.30
CA MET A 57 6.70 -9.68 19.47
C MET A 57 7.01 -8.26 18.96
N THR A 58 7.69 -7.45 19.76
CA THR A 58 8.13 -6.10 19.37
C THR A 58 9.17 -6.15 18.25
N ASP A 59 10.13 -7.08 18.33
CA ASP A 59 11.13 -7.27 17.25
C ASP A 59 10.46 -7.70 15.95
N LEU A 60 9.43 -8.56 16.05
CA LEU A 60 8.64 -9.02 14.92
C LEU A 60 7.91 -7.86 14.24
N GLU A 61 7.18 -7.04 14.99
CA GLU A 61 6.45 -5.89 14.43
C GLU A 61 7.42 -4.89 13.78
N HIS A 62 8.56 -4.59 14.42
CA HIS A 62 9.58 -3.69 13.86
C HIS A 62 10.25 -4.24 12.59
N ALA A 63 10.30 -5.55 12.39
CA ALA A 63 10.88 -6.15 11.19
C ALA A 63 10.03 -5.88 9.92
N PHE A 64 8.75 -5.54 10.08
CA PHE A 64 7.82 -5.32 8.96
C PHE A 64 7.45 -3.86 8.72
N GLU A 65 8.07 -2.89 9.41
CA GLU A 65 7.84 -1.45 9.20
C GLU A 65 8.03 -1.04 7.73
N GLY A 66 8.94 -1.70 7.00
CA GLY A 66 9.23 -1.44 5.59
C GLY A 66 8.52 -2.37 4.60
N ASN A 67 7.54 -3.17 5.05
CA ASN A 67 6.84 -4.13 4.20
C ASN A 67 5.35 -3.81 4.13
N LEU A 68 4.84 -3.62 2.90
CA LEU A 68 3.43 -3.36 2.67
C LEU A 68 2.68 -4.61 2.18
N CYS A 69 1.45 -4.78 2.65
CA CYS A 69 0.51 -5.75 2.12
C CYS A 69 -0.86 -5.10 1.93
N ARG A 70 -1.43 -5.24 0.73
CA ARG A 70 -2.75 -4.70 0.38
C ARG A 70 -3.91 -5.69 0.62
N CYS A 71 -3.61 -6.97 0.82
CA CYS A 71 -4.60 -8.04 0.81
C CYS A 71 -4.97 -8.56 2.20
N THR A 72 -3.98 -8.87 3.04
CA THR A 72 -4.18 -9.69 4.25
C THR A 72 -4.63 -8.92 5.48
N GLY A 73 -4.49 -7.59 5.48
CA GLY A 73 -4.66 -6.78 6.69
C GLY A 73 -3.59 -7.08 7.76
N TYR A 74 -2.46 -7.70 7.37
CA TYR A 74 -1.30 -8.06 8.20
C TYR A 74 -1.53 -9.08 9.32
N ARG A 75 -2.75 -9.24 9.83
CA ARG A 75 -3.06 -10.12 10.96
C ARG A 75 -2.55 -11.56 10.79
N PRO A 76 -2.90 -12.31 9.72
CA PRO A 76 -2.41 -13.68 9.57
C PRO A 76 -0.88 -13.78 9.36
N ILE A 77 -0.21 -12.71 8.90
CA ILE A 77 1.26 -12.69 8.78
C ILE A 77 1.89 -12.64 10.18
N LEU A 78 1.39 -11.75 11.03
CA LEU A 78 1.85 -11.63 12.41
C LEU A 78 1.48 -12.89 13.22
N ASP A 79 0.30 -13.48 13.00
CA ASP A 79 -0.09 -14.75 13.66
C ASP A 79 0.77 -15.93 13.20
N ALA A 80 1.19 -15.96 11.94
CA ALA A 80 2.12 -16.98 11.45
C ALA A 80 3.46 -16.90 12.20
N PHE A 81 3.99 -15.69 12.36
CA PHE A 81 5.35 -15.49 12.84
C PHE A 81 5.48 -15.29 14.35
N GLN A 82 4.40 -14.98 15.07
CA GLN A 82 4.41 -14.95 16.54
C GLN A 82 4.84 -16.29 17.13
N SER A 83 4.61 -17.39 16.43
CA SER A 83 5.08 -18.73 16.79
C SER A 83 6.61 -18.89 16.88
N PHE A 84 7.38 -17.91 16.40
CA PHE A 84 8.84 -17.86 16.59
C PHE A 84 9.25 -17.06 17.83
N THR A 85 8.34 -16.33 18.47
CA THR A 85 8.72 -15.35 19.50
C THR A 85 8.80 -15.97 20.90
N LYS A 86 9.55 -15.31 21.80
CA LYS A 86 9.74 -15.71 23.20
C LYS A 86 8.42 -15.92 23.94
N GLU A 87 7.41 -15.11 23.62
CA GLU A 87 6.10 -15.12 24.28
C GLU A 87 5.27 -16.36 23.94
N PHE A 88 5.53 -17.00 22.79
CA PHE A 88 4.80 -18.18 22.32
C PHE A 88 5.61 -19.48 22.41
N GLN A 89 6.93 -19.43 22.60
CA GLN A 89 7.72 -20.62 22.89
C GLN A 89 7.47 -21.08 24.33
N CYS A 90 6.55 -22.04 24.52
CA CYS A 90 6.38 -22.69 25.82
C CYS A 90 7.53 -23.67 26.09
N PRO A 91 8.31 -23.51 27.18
CA PRO A 91 9.42 -24.41 27.52
C PRO A 91 8.98 -25.84 27.89
N MET A 92 7.67 -26.10 27.99
CA MET A 92 7.09 -27.40 28.35
C MET A 92 6.82 -28.30 27.13
N GLY A 93 7.06 -27.84 25.90
CA GLY A 93 6.86 -28.65 24.68
C GLY A 93 5.44 -29.23 24.58
N GLU A 94 5.33 -30.55 24.41
CA GLU A 94 4.04 -31.26 24.35
C GLU A 94 3.18 -31.10 25.62
N ASN A 95 3.78 -30.79 26.77
CA ASN A 95 3.08 -30.56 28.04
C ASN A 95 2.62 -29.11 28.22
N CYS A 96 2.62 -28.29 27.16
CA CYS A 96 2.10 -26.93 27.22
C CYS A 96 0.61 -26.93 27.60
N CYS A 97 0.23 -26.14 28.61
CA CYS A 97 -1.16 -26.00 29.04
C CYS A 97 -2.10 -25.44 27.96
N GLN A 98 -1.55 -24.80 26.91
CA GLN A 98 -2.31 -24.34 25.75
C GLN A 98 -2.64 -25.47 24.75
N ASN A 99 -2.03 -26.65 24.87
CA ASN A 99 -2.32 -27.83 24.03
C ASN A 99 -3.44 -28.71 24.60
N GLN A 100 -4.08 -28.32 25.72
CA GLN A 100 -5.15 -29.09 26.33
C GLN A 100 -6.50 -28.79 25.65
N LYS A 101 -7.18 -29.83 25.16
CA LYS A 101 -8.49 -29.73 24.49
C LYS A 101 -9.56 -29.15 25.43
N VAL A 102 -10.14 -28.02 25.03
CA VAL A 102 -11.32 -27.42 25.68
C VAL A 102 -12.56 -28.31 25.41
N PRO A 103 -13.47 -28.51 26.38
CA PRO A 103 -14.63 -29.40 26.23
C PRO A 103 -15.61 -28.99 25.12
N GLN A 104 -16.22 -30.03 24.51
CA GLN A 104 -16.81 -30.06 23.17
C GLN A 104 -18.19 -29.40 22.94
N ASN A 105 -18.67 -28.46 23.77
CA ASN A 105 -20.05 -27.94 23.66
C ASN A 105 -20.21 -26.41 23.78
N THR A 106 -19.22 -25.65 23.31
CA THR A 106 -19.25 -24.17 23.30
C THR A 106 -18.56 -23.66 22.05
N ILE A 107 -18.98 -22.49 21.55
CA ILE A 107 -18.33 -21.75 20.44
C ILE A 107 -16.81 -21.88 20.58
N SER A 108 -16.19 -22.65 19.68
CA SER A 108 -14.79 -23.00 19.77
C SER A 108 -13.94 -21.78 19.38
N GLU A 109 -13.22 -21.19 20.32
CA GLU A 109 -12.02 -20.41 19.98
C GLU A 109 -11.00 -21.40 19.42
N VAL A 110 -10.78 -21.38 18.11
CA VAL A 110 -9.71 -22.19 17.51
C VAL A 110 -8.41 -21.41 17.69
N PRO A 111 -7.38 -21.96 18.35
CA PRO A 111 -6.07 -21.32 18.36
C PRO A 111 -5.57 -21.19 16.91
N PRO A 112 -4.85 -20.11 16.55
CA PRO A 112 -4.16 -20.05 15.27
C PRO A 112 -3.32 -21.33 15.14
N MET A 113 -3.64 -22.18 14.15
CA MET A 113 -3.15 -23.55 13.92
C MET A 113 -2.22 -24.17 14.97
N GLU A 114 -2.59 -25.34 15.50
CA GLU A 114 -1.78 -26.13 16.45
C GLU A 114 -0.27 -26.05 16.13
N GLY A 115 0.50 -25.34 16.96
CA GLY A 115 1.92 -25.07 16.72
C GLY A 115 2.79 -26.33 16.62
N SER A 116 2.28 -27.48 17.09
CA SER A 116 2.88 -28.81 16.94
C SER A 116 2.94 -29.29 15.48
N ALA A 117 2.18 -28.70 14.57
CA ALA A 117 2.13 -29.08 13.16
C ALA A 117 3.17 -28.36 12.27
N PHE A 118 3.95 -27.43 12.83
CA PHE A 118 4.99 -26.70 12.11
C PHE A 118 6.38 -27.31 12.31
N VAL A 119 7.19 -27.27 11.27
CA VAL A 119 8.59 -27.67 11.36
C VAL A 119 9.31 -26.71 12.34
N PRO A 120 10.05 -27.23 13.33
CA PRO A 120 10.89 -26.41 14.20
C PRO A 120 11.96 -25.65 13.40
N TYR A 121 12.31 -24.47 13.86
CA TYR A 121 13.44 -23.72 13.30
C TYR A 121 14.76 -24.27 13.84
N ASP A 122 15.64 -24.66 12.92
CA ASP A 122 16.98 -25.15 13.23
C ASP A 122 18.02 -24.22 12.57
N PRO A 123 18.65 -23.31 13.33
CA PRO A 123 19.66 -22.38 12.81
C PRO A 123 20.89 -23.06 12.22
N SER A 124 21.14 -24.34 12.51
CA SER A 124 22.31 -25.07 12.00
C SER A 124 22.18 -25.50 10.54
N GLN A 125 20.96 -25.47 9.99
CA GLN A 125 20.63 -25.88 8.62
C GLN A 125 20.63 -24.71 7.63
N GLU A 126 21.02 -23.52 8.09
CA GLU A 126 21.04 -22.32 7.27
C GLU A 126 22.14 -22.38 6.20
N PRO A 127 21.92 -21.76 5.02
CA PRO A 127 23.00 -21.61 4.04
C PRO A 127 24.23 -21.00 4.70
N ILE A 128 25.34 -21.73 4.60
CA ILE A 128 26.63 -21.26 5.12
C ILE A 128 27.04 -20.00 4.38
N PHE A 129 27.68 -19.08 5.09
CA PHE A 129 28.28 -17.94 4.43
C PHE A 129 29.44 -18.44 3.52
N PRO A 130 29.57 -17.95 2.28
CA PRO A 130 30.54 -18.48 1.33
C PRO A 130 31.98 -18.47 1.87
N SER A 131 32.62 -19.64 1.95
CA SER A 131 33.96 -19.78 2.52
C SER A 131 35.02 -18.98 1.77
N GLU A 132 34.85 -18.78 0.45
CA GLU A 132 35.73 -17.92 -0.36
C GLU A 132 35.77 -16.48 0.17
N LEU A 133 34.62 -15.93 0.58
CA LEU A 133 34.51 -14.58 1.14
C LEU A 133 35.01 -14.50 2.59
N GLN A 134 35.00 -15.60 3.35
CA GLN A 134 35.55 -15.63 4.72
C GLN A 134 37.08 -15.66 4.75
N LEU A 135 37.67 -16.40 3.81
CA LEU A 135 39.10 -16.68 3.83
C LEU A 135 39.94 -15.58 3.18
N ASN A 136 39.32 -14.67 2.41
CA ASN A 136 40.03 -13.65 1.67
C ASN A 136 39.34 -12.28 1.73
N ASP A 137 40.01 -11.31 2.37
CA ASP A 137 39.54 -9.92 2.47
C ASP A 137 40.03 -9.01 1.33
N GLN A 138 40.70 -9.57 0.32
CA GLN A 138 41.19 -8.83 -0.84
C GLN A 138 40.06 -8.07 -1.55
N LEU A 139 38.86 -8.65 -1.66
CA LEU A 139 37.70 -8.00 -2.29
C LEU A 139 37.24 -6.76 -1.50
N ASP A 140 37.48 -6.70 -0.20
CA ASP A 140 37.15 -5.56 0.64
C ASP A 140 38.20 -4.44 0.59
N LYS A 141 39.46 -4.81 0.39
CA LYS A 141 40.60 -3.88 0.36
C LYS A 141 40.92 -3.33 -1.02
N THR A 142 40.41 -3.95 -2.08
CA THR A 142 40.71 -3.53 -3.47
C THR A 142 39.85 -2.34 -3.88
N SER A 143 40.52 -1.26 -4.30
CA SER A 143 39.88 -0.14 -4.97
C SER A 143 39.47 -0.52 -6.40
N LEU A 144 38.26 -0.15 -6.81
CA LEU A 144 37.67 -0.58 -8.09
C LEU A 144 37.13 0.59 -8.90
N VAL A 145 37.13 0.41 -10.22
CA VAL A 145 36.48 1.31 -11.18
C VAL A 145 35.59 0.48 -12.09
N PHE A 146 34.30 0.79 -12.10
CA PHE A 146 33.36 0.25 -13.08
C PHE A 146 32.98 1.36 -14.04
N SER A 147 33.05 1.12 -15.34
CA SER A 147 32.73 2.14 -16.34
C SER A 147 31.76 1.60 -17.39
N SER A 148 30.92 2.51 -17.87
CA SER A 148 29.98 2.35 -18.96
C SER A 148 29.99 3.65 -19.77
N ASP A 149 29.31 3.66 -20.92
CA ASP A 149 29.20 4.85 -21.77
C ASP A 149 28.56 6.07 -21.08
N ARG A 150 27.93 5.89 -19.90
CA ARG A 150 27.15 6.93 -19.23
C ARG A 150 27.59 7.27 -17.82
N VAL A 151 28.13 6.30 -17.09
CA VAL A 151 28.46 6.44 -15.67
C VAL A 151 29.76 5.69 -15.40
N THR A 152 30.67 6.36 -14.69
CA THR A 152 31.84 5.75 -14.07
C THR A 152 31.64 5.72 -12.55
N TRP A 153 31.82 4.55 -11.96
CA TRP A 153 31.66 4.27 -10.55
C TRP A 153 33.02 3.94 -9.94
N TYR A 154 33.49 4.77 -9.03
CA TYR A 154 34.69 4.54 -8.23
C TYR A 154 34.31 3.93 -6.88
N ARG A 155 35.09 2.95 -6.42
CA ARG A 155 35.03 2.44 -5.05
C ARG A 155 36.45 2.53 -4.45
N PRO A 156 36.84 3.67 -3.88
CA PRO A 156 38.08 3.79 -3.12
C PRO A 156 38.00 3.01 -1.80
N THR A 157 39.17 2.59 -1.30
CA THR A 157 39.33 1.91 0.00
C THR A 157 40.21 2.69 0.98
N SER A 158 40.77 3.83 0.55
CA SER A 158 41.55 4.73 1.40
C SER A 158 40.97 6.15 1.38
N LEU A 159 41.19 6.90 2.46
CA LEU A 159 40.79 8.30 2.53
C LEU A 159 41.55 9.18 1.53
N ASP A 160 42.84 8.88 1.29
CA ASP A 160 43.68 9.63 0.34
C ASP A 160 43.15 9.53 -1.11
N ASP A 161 42.76 8.31 -1.51
CA ASP A 161 42.13 8.09 -2.81
C ASP A 161 40.79 8.85 -2.91
N LEU A 162 39.99 8.84 -1.84
CA LEU A 162 38.72 9.55 -1.83
C LEU A 162 38.90 11.07 -1.97
N VAL A 163 39.79 11.70 -1.19
CA VAL A 163 40.03 13.15 -1.30
C VAL A 163 40.65 13.51 -2.65
N THR A 164 41.47 12.63 -3.21
CA THR A 164 42.02 12.82 -4.57
C THR A 164 40.93 12.72 -5.64
N LEU A 165 40.03 11.74 -5.56
CA LEU A 165 38.90 11.62 -6.47
C LEU A 165 37.93 12.80 -6.33
N LYS A 166 37.67 13.28 -5.11
CA LYS A 166 36.78 14.43 -4.89
C LYS A 166 37.39 15.74 -5.39
N ALA A 167 38.70 15.92 -5.24
CA ALA A 167 39.41 17.06 -5.83
C ALA A 167 39.39 17.01 -7.37
N THR A 168 39.53 15.81 -7.95
CA THR A 168 39.48 15.61 -9.41
C THR A 168 38.06 15.78 -9.97
N TYR A 169 37.05 15.32 -9.23
CA TYR A 169 35.63 15.38 -9.60
C TYR A 169 34.79 16.04 -8.48
N PRO A 170 34.84 17.37 -8.33
CA PRO A 170 34.09 18.09 -7.29
C PRO A 170 32.57 17.93 -7.39
N ASP A 171 32.04 17.61 -8.58
CA ASP A 171 30.62 17.35 -8.79
C ASP A 171 30.23 15.87 -8.62
N ALA A 172 31.21 14.97 -8.41
CA ALA A 172 30.93 13.55 -8.21
C ALA A 172 30.07 13.35 -6.96
N ARG A 173 29.03 12.53 -7.11
CA ARG A 173 28.14 12.16 -6.00
C ARG A 173 28.76 11.05 -5.18
N LEU A 174 28.85 11.29 -3.87
CA LEU A 174 29.21 10.25 -2.91
C LEU A 174 27.99 9.37 -2.64
N VAL A 175 28.16 8.06 -2.68
CA VAL A 175 27.08 7.09 -2.45
C VAL A 175 27.47 6.11 -1.35
N ILE A 176 26.53 5.90 -0.43
CA ILE A 176 26.60 4.88 0.62
C ILE A 176 25.42 3.92 0.40
N GLY A 177 24.26 4.21 1.00
CA GLY A 177 23.05 3.37 0.85
C GLY A 177 22.24 3.59 -0.42
N ASN A 178 22.58 4.59 -1.24
CA ASN A 178 21.86 4.96 -2.47
C ASN A 178 20.37 5.34 -2.29
N THR A 179 19.89 5.51 -1.05
CA THR A 179 18.47 5.73 -0.73
C THR A 179 17.94 7.11 -1.14
N GLU A 180 18.81 8.04 -1.54
CA GLU A 180 18.44 9.33 -2.14
C GLU A 180 18.88 9.42 -3.60
N VAL A 181 20.17 9.18 -3.87
CA VAL A 181 20.73 9.28 -5.23
C VAL A 181 19.98 8.37 -6.21
N GLY A 182 19.58 7.17 -5.78
CA GLY A 182 18.74 6.27 -6.59
C GLY A 182 17.37 6.87 -6.92
N LEU A 183 16.73 7.55 -5.98
CA LEU A 183 15.45 8.26 -6.21
C LEU A 183 15.63 9.44 -7.16
N GLU A 184 16.70 10.22 -7.00
CA GLU A 184 17.01 11.33 -7.90
C GLU A 184 17.24 10.86 -9.34
N MET A 185 17.98 9.77 -9.51
CA MET A 185 18.25 9.19 -10.83
C MET A 185 16.98 8.60 -11.47
N LYS A 186 16.15 7.91 -10.69
CA LYS A 186 14.96 7.23 -11.20
C LYS A 186 13.78 8.18 -11.43
N LEU A 187 13.41 8.96 -10.41
CA LEU A 187 12.18 9.76 -10.39
C LEU A 187 12.43 11.23 -10.81
N LYS A 188 13.60 11.79 -10.50
CA LYS A 188 13.94 13.19 -10.86
C LYS A 188 14.79 13.29 -12.14
N ASN A 189 15.02 12.17 -12.82
CA ASN A 189 15.82 12.08 -14.05
C ASN A 189 17.22 12.71 -13.95
N GLN A 190 17.80 12.74 -12.76
CA GLN A 190 19.16 13.26 -12.57
C GLN A 190 20.18 12.30 -13.16
N HIS A 191 21.21 12.84 -13.81
CA HIS A 191 22.30 12.05 -14.36
C HIS A 191 23.61 12.44 -13.69
N TYR A 192 24.26 11.45 -13.07
CA TYR A 192 25.54 11.60 -12.41
C TYR A 192 26.61 10.81 -13.17
N PRO A 193 27.47 11.48 -13.97
CA PRO A 193 28.45 10.78 -14.81
C PRO A 193 29.56 10.14 -13.98
N VAL A 194 29.85 10.67 -12.79
CA VAL A 194 30.83 10.13 -11.86
C VAL A 194 30.16 9.92 -10.50
N ILE A 195 30.26 8.69 -9.99
CA ILE A 195 29.80 8.29 -8.67
C ILE A 195 30.97 7.70 -7.89
N ILE A 196 31.06 8.00 -6.60
CA ILE A 196 32.10 7.49 -5.71
C ILE A 196 31.44 6.79 -4.51
N ALA A 197 31.64 5.49 -4.38
CA ALA A 197 31.16 4.70 -3.25
C ALA A 197 32.12 4.79 -2.06
N VAL A 198 31.62 5.22 -0.90
CA VAL A 198 32.44 5.50 0.29
C VAL A 198 32.14 4.53 1.45
N THR A 199 31.77 3.30 1.11
CA THR A 199 31.32 2.26 2.06
C THR A 199 32.45 1.49 2.74
N ASN A 200 33.68 1.55 2.22
CA ASN A 200 34.80 0.69 2.64
C ASN A 200 36.02 1.49 3.11
N ILE A 201 35.83 2.73 3.55
CA ILE A 201 36.91 3.60 4.05
C ILE A 201 36.87 3.58 5.58
N PRO A 202 37.90 3.05 6.27
CA PRO A 202 37.88 2.84 7.72
C PRO A 202 37.55 4.10 8.53
N GLU A 203 38.11 5.25 8.15
CA GLU A 203 37.92 6.53 8.84
C GLU A 203 36.46 7.02 8.80
N LEU A 204 35.69 6.62 7.79
CA LEU A 204 34.27 6.97 7.67
C LEU A 204 33.36 5.96 8.41
N LEU A 205 33.91 4.88 8.95
CA LEU A 205 33.20 3.84 9.70
C LEU A 205 33.53 3.83 11.19
N SER A 206 34.48 4.66 11.63
CA SER A 206 34.92 4.68 13.03
C SER A 206 33.83 5.19 13.97
N VAL A 207 33.78 4.62 15.17
CA VAL A 207 32.91 5.06 16.27
C VAL A 207 33.79 5.22 17.50
N GLU A 208 33.90 6.45 18.00
CA GLU A 208 34.81 6.78 19.09
C GLU A 208 34.07 7.51 20.21
N ARG A 209 34.22 7.03 21.44
CA ARG A 209 33.71 7.71 22.63
C ARG A 209 34.72 8.74 23.10
N THR A 210 34.28 9.96 23.27
CA THR A 210 35.11 11.09 23.72
C THR A 210 34.55 11.64 25.03
N LEU A 211 35.29 12.54 25.68
CA LEU A 211 34.79 13.25 26.87
C LEU A 211 33.60 14.18 26.55
N ALA A 212 33.49 14.64 25.31
CA ALA A 212 32.45 15.57 24.87
C ALA A 212 31.16 14.86 24.39
N GLY A 213 31.24 13.58 24.01
CA GLY A 213 30.15 12.84 23.38
C GLY A 213 30.66 11.67 22.56
N VAL A 214 29.90 11.25 21.56
CA VAL A 214 30.27 10.17 20.64
C VAL A 214 30.55 10.71 19.24
N GLN A 215 31.70 10.36 18.69
CA GLN A 215 32.09 10.66 17.32
C GLN A 215 31.71 9.48 16.42
N ILE A 216 30.88 9.75 15.42
CA ILE A 216 30.32 8.77 14.49
C ILE A 216 30.87 9.03 13.09
N GLY A 217 31.50 8.03 12.48
CA GLY A 217 31.98 8.08 11.10
C GLY A 217 30.84 8.30 10.10
N ALA A 218 31.11 9.06 9.06
CA ALA A 218 30.12 9.52 8.06
C ALA A 218 29.33 8.39 7.38
N SER A 219 29.98 7.26 7.11
CA SER A 219 29.39 6.09 6.44
C SER A 219 28.70 5.11 7.40
N THR A 220 28.66 5.41 8.70
CA THR A 220 27.92 4.63 9.70
C THR A 220 26.44 4.57 9.36
N THR A 221 25.88 3.37 9.31
CA THR A 221 24.46 3.15 9.01
C THR A 221 23.57 3.66 10.14
N LEU A 222 22.31 3.99 9.84
CA LEU A 222 21.36 4.42 10.87
C LEU A 222 21.03 3.29 11.86
N THR A 223 21.11 2.02 11.44
CA THR A 223 20.99 0.87 12.36
C THR A 223 22.16 0.81 13.34
N THR A 224 23.40 0.93 12.86
CA THR A 224 24.58 0.96 13.75
C THR A 224 24.56 2.19 14.67
N LEU A 225 24.15 3.35 14.16
CA LEU A 225 23.95 4.55 14.98
C LEU A 225 22.96 4.28 16.12
N LYS A 226 21.82 3.65 15.82
CA LYS A 226 20.81 3.28 16.82
C LYS A 226 21.41 2.38 17.91
N GLU A 227 22.18 1.36 17.53
CA GLU A 227 22.81 0.42 18.47
C GLU A 227 23.80 1.12 19.41
N VAL A 228 24.69 1.93 18.86
CA VAL A 228 25.69 2.70 19.63
C VAL A 228 25.02 3.66 20.61
N LEU A 229 24.01 4.42 20.14
CA LEU A 229 23.30 5.36 20.99
C LEU A 229 22.48 4.65 22.08
N GLN A 230 21.86 3.52 21.76
CA GLN A 230 21.11 2.72 22.73
C GLN A 230 22.02 2.17 23.83
N GLU A 231 23.23 1.73 23.48
CA GLU A 231 24.22 1.28 24.46
C GLU A 231 24.59 2.43 25.41
N LEU A 232 24.90 3.61 24.87
CA LEU A 232 25.24 4.79 25.68
C LEU A 232 24.09 5.22 26.59
N VAL A 233 22.85 5.19 26.10
CA VAL A 233 21.66 5.46 26.93
C VAL A 233 21.53 4.48 28.10
N ASN A 234 21.94 3.23 27.91
CA ASN A 234 21.87 2.22 28.96
C ASN A 234 23.02 2.33 29.98
N THR A 235 24.17 2.90 29.60
CA THR A 235 25.38 2.94 30.45
C THR A 235 25.67 4.29 31.09
N GLU A 236 25.30 5.40 30.44
CA GLU A 236 25.57 6.75 30.93
C GLU A 236 24.37 7.31 31.74
N PRO A 237 24.59 8.30 32.62
CA PRO A 237 23.51 8.96 33.35
C PRO A 237 22.46 9.60 32.43
N GLU A 238 21.17 9.58 32.82
CA GLU A 238 20.05 10.13 32.02
C GLU A 238 20.32 11.55 31.53
N HIS A 239 20.92 12.39 32.38
CA HIS A 239 21.17 13.79 32.04
C HIS A 239 22.20 13.97 30.93
N LYS A 240 23.06 12.98 30.65
CA LYS A 240 24.05 13.04 29.56
C LYS A 240 23.48 12.59 28.22
N THR A 241 22.41 11.80 28.22
CA THR A 241 21.99 11.04 27.04
C THR A 241 20.69 11.57 26.41
N ARG A 242 20.24 12.77 26.78
CA ARG A 242 18.95 13.32 26.33
C ARG A 242 18.88 13.56 24.82
N VAL A 243 19.99 13.96 24.19
CA VAL A 243 20.11 14.05 22.72
C VAL A 243 19.98 12.66 22.09
N TYR A 244 20.64 11.66 22.66
CA TYR A 244 20.62 10.29 22.14
C TYR A 244 19.22 9.67 22.22
N VAL A 245 18.50 9.88 23.33
CA VAL A 245 17.10 9.45 23.48
C VAL A 245 16.20 10.09 22.41
N ALA A 246 16.39 11.37 22.11
CA ALA A 246 15.61 12.04 21.06
C ALA A 246 15.92 11.50 19.65
N ILE A 247 17.19 11.20 19.36
CA ILE A 247 17.59 10.56 18.09
C ILE A 247 16.99 9.15 18.00
N LEU A 248 17.04 8.35 19.07
CA LEU A 248 16.45 7.01 19.10
C LEU A 248 14.94 7.03 18.88
N GLU A 249 14.23 7.97 19.52
CA GLU A 249 12.78 8.14 19.31
C GLU A 249 12.48 8.55 17.86
N MET A 250 13.33 9.36 17.24
CA MET A 250 13.16 9.72 15.84
C MET A 250 13.44 8.53 14.89
N LEU A 251 14.51 7.77 15.15
CA LEU A 251 14.88 6.59 14.36
C LEU A 251 13.84 5.47 14.45
N ARG A 252 13.06 5.42 15.53
CA ARG A 252 11.91 4.50 15.68
C ARG A 252 10.88 4.68 14.56
N TRP A 253 10.67 5.92 14.11
CA TRP A 253 9.69 6.28 13.07
C TRP A 253 10.35 6.56 11.72
N PHE A 254 11.64 6.27 11.58
CA PHE A 254 12.42 6.56 10.38
C PHE A 254 12.45 5.35 9.46
N ALA A 255 11.66 5.40 8.38
CA ALA A 255 11.61 4.37 7.34
C ALA A 255 11.39 2.95 7.93
N GLY A 256 11.69 1.92 7.13
CA GLY A 256 11.83 0.53 7.60
C GLY A 256 13.28 0.11 7.88
N LYS A 257 13.46 -1.09 8.44
CA LYS A 257 14.78 -1.69 8.74
C LYS A 257 15.67 -1.80 7.49
N GLN A 258 15.08 -2.09 6.34
CA GLN A 258 15.75 -2.19 5.04
C GLN A 258 16.47 -0.89 4.68
N ILE A 259 15.81 0.26 4.85
CA ILE A 259 16.39 1.57 4.58
C ILE A 259 17.44 1.92 5.64
N ARG A 260 17.15 1.73 6.93
CA ARG A 260 18.08 2.07 8.02
C ARG A 260 19.38 1.26 7.99
N ASN A 261 19.35 0.03 7.48
CA ASN A 261 20.52 -0.83 7.34
C ASN A 261 21.52 -0.36 6.27
N VAL A 262 21.13 0.55 5.37
CA VAL A 262 22.00 1.05 4.29
C VAL A 262 22.14 2.56 4.30
N ALA A 263 21.11 3.29 4.76
CA ALA A 263 21.17 4.73 4.92
C ALA A 263 22.20 5.10 5.98
N SER A 264 23.00 6.12 5.71
CA SER A 264 24.06 6.62 6.59
C SER A 264 23.71 7.95 7.22
N ILE A 265 24.31 8.27 8.36
CA ILE A 265 24.19 9.59 9.00
C ILE A 265 24.63 10.73 8.06
N ALA A 266 25.78 10.61 7.38
CA ALA A 266 26.25 11.66 6.47
C ALA A 266 25.35 11.81 5.25
N GLY A 267 24.89 10.71 4.66
CA GLY A 267 23.90 10.73 3.58
C GLY A 267 22.64 11.52 3.96
N ASN A 268 22.14 11.35 5.20
CA ASN A 268 21.00 12.11 5.69
C ASN A 268 21.30 13.62 5.86
N ILE A 269 22.44 13.96 6.47
CA ILE A 269 22.89 15.35 6.66
C ILE A 269 23.09 16.06 5.32
N MET A 270 23.90 15.45 4.45
CA MET A 270 24.37 16.04 3.19
C MET A 270 23.29 16.10 2.10
N THR A 271 22.26 15.26 2.20
CA THR A 271 21.06 15.41 1.35
C THR A 271 20.36 16.74 1.63
N ALA A 272 20.47 17.28 2.86
CA ALA A 272 19.89 18.55 3.27
C ALA A 272 18.40 18.67 2.90
N SER A 273 17.67 17.56 3.09
CA SER A 273 16.23 17.52 2.85
C SER A 273 15.50 18.46 3.82
N PRO A 274 14.54 19.28 3.36
CA PRO A 274 13.78 20.19 4.23
C PRO A 274 13.00 19.47 5.34
N ILE A 275 12.77 18.18 5.15
CA ILE A 275 11.96 17.27 5.97
C ILE A 275 12.84 16.14 6.55
N SER A 276 14.16 16.34 6.63
CA SER A 276 15.02 15.41 7.36
C SER A 276 14.59 15.35 8.82
N ASP A 277 14.43 14.14 9.33
CA ASP A 277 14.08 13.86 10.72
C ASP A 277 15.27 14.04 11.68
N LEU A 278 16.51 13.88 11.21
CA LEU A 278 17.70 13.99 12.05
C LEU A 278 18.27 15.42 12.06
N ASN A 279 18.21 16.15 10.94
CA ASN A 279 18.84 17.46 10.84
C ASN A 279 18.36 18.48 11.89
N PRO A 280 17.06 18.57 12.23
CA PRO A 280 16.61 19.44 13.33
C PRO A 280 17.27 19.06 14.66
N LEU A 281 17.36 17.76 14.96
CA LEU A 281 18.00 17.29 16.20
C LEU A 281 19.48 17.64 16.23
N LEU A 282 20.20 17.40 15.14
CA LEU A 282 21.64 17.65 15.04
C LEU A 282 21.97 19.16 15.11
N LEU A 283 21.13 20.01 14.51
CA LEU A 283 21.21 21.48 14.62
C LEU A 283 21.00 21.96 16.06
N SER A 284 19.91 21.52 16.70
CA SER A 284 19.60 21.97 18.07
C SER A 284 20.62 21.48 19.08
N ALA A 285 21.24 20.32 18.82
CA ALA A 285 22.35 19.78 19.61
C ALA A 285 23.71 20.44 19.29
N GLN A 286 23.80 21.29 18.26
CA GLN A 286 25.05 21.93 17.80
C GLN A 286 26.17 20.90 17.53
N CYS A 287 25.82 19.82 16.83
CA CYS A 287 26.78 18.76 16.50
C CYS A 287 27.97 19.30 15.71
N GLN A 288 29.17 18.75 15.95
CA GLN A 288 30.38 19.16 15.24
C GLN A 288 30.69 18.19 14.10
N LEU A 289 30.95 18.74 12.92
CA LEU A 289 31.24 18.01 11.69
C LEU A 289 32.71 18.16 11.32
N THR A 290 33.42 17.05 11.25
CA THR A 290 34.80 17.03 10.75
C THR A 290 34.76 16.83 9.24
N VAL A 291 35.20 17.83 8.48
CA VAL A 291 35.33 17.76 7.02
C VAL A 291 36.78 17.83 6.60
N THR A 292 37.12 17.21 5.48
CA THR A 292 38.47 17.25 4.92
C THR A 292 38.44 17.43 3.41
N SER A 293 39.49 18.01 2.86
CA SER A 293 39.74 18.09 1.42
C SER A 293 41.23 17.98 1.16
N LYS A 294 41.61 17.65 -0.08
CA LYS A 294 43.01 17.53 -0.47
C LYS A 294 43.79 18.84 -0.30
N GLU A 295 43.17 19.98 -0.63
CA GLU A 295 43.85 21.28 -0.63
C GLU A 295 43.82 22.00 0.72
N ARG A 296 42.67 21.97 1.42
CA ARG A 296 42.49 22.76 2.66
C ARG A 296 42.78 21.97 3.93
N GLY A 297 43.04 20.67 3.82
CA GLY A 297 43.16 19.78 4.96
C GLY A 297 41.85 19.66 5.74
N GLN A 298 41.97 19.30 7.01
CA GLN A 298 40.84 19.02 7.90
C GLN A 298 40.38 20.28 8.65
N ARG A 299 39.07 20.46 8.77
CA ARG A 299 38.46 21.50 9.61
C ARG A 299 37.17 21.01 10.25
N THR A 300 36.76 21.69 11.31
CA THR A 300 35.51 21.41 12.04
C THR A 300 34.48 22.49 11.75
N ILE A 301 33.22 22.08 11.52
CA ILE A 301 32.06 22.96 11.34
C ILE A 301 31.06 22.63 12.45
N VAL A 302 30.50 23.65 13.13
CA VAL A 302 29.38 23.45 14.04
C VAL A 302 28.07 23.53 13.24
N MET A 303 27.14 22.62 13.49
CA MET A 303 25.80 22.69 12.89
C MET A 303 24.97 23.77 13.61
N ASP A 304 24.93 24.97 13.03
CA ASP A 304 24.16 26.12 13.51
C ASP A 304 23.16 26.62 12.44
N ASP A 305 22.55 27.79 12.68
CA ASP A 305 21.57 28.41 11.78
C ASP A 305 22.13 28.78 10.40
N GLN A 306 23.46 28.76 10.22
CA GLN A 306 24.13 29.04 8.96
C GLN A 306 24.50 27.78 8.18
N PHE A 307 24.45 26.59 8.80
CA PHE A 307 24.87 25.35 8.16
C PHE A 307 24.05 25.01 6.91
N PHE A 308 22.72 25.10 7.01
CA PHE A 308 21.81 24.98 5.87
C PHE A 308 21.34 26.35 5.42
N TYR A 309 21.95 26.90 4.37
CA TYR A 309 21.64 28.25 3.88
C TYR A 309 20.69 28.27 2.67
N GLY A 310 20.18 27.11 2.23
CA GLY A 310 19.28 27.02 1.09
C GLY A 310 18.81 25.61 0.78
N TYR A 311 17.88 25.49 -0.18
CA TYR A 311 17.30 24.22 -0.59
C TYR A 311 18.39 23.22 -1.02
N ARG A 312 18.54 22.14 -0.25
CA ARG A 312 19.54 21.08 -0.46
C ARG A 312 20.99 21.58 -0.53
N LYS A 313 21.33 22.62 0.24
CA LYS A 313 22.69 23.19 0.30
C LYS A 313 23.24 23.19 1.72
N THR A 314 24.54 22.90 1.85
CA THR A 314 25.27 22.90 3.12
C THR A 314 26.54 23.74 3.02
N LEU A 315 27.13 24.15 4.16
CA LEU A 315 28.41 24.86 4.22
C LEU A 315 29.64 24.04 3.78
N VAL A 316 29.48 22.74 3.56
CA VAL A 316 30.54 21.84 3.06
C VAL A 316 30.82 22.18 1.60
N LYS A 317 32.10 22.37 1.26
CA LYS A 317 32.51 22.76 -0.10
C LYS A 317 32.46 21.56 -1.07
N PRO A 318 32.33 21.79 -2.39
CA PRO A 318 32.19 20.70 -3.38
C PRO A 318 33.31 19.65 -3.37
N ASP A 319 34.53 20.04 -3.01
CA ASP A 319 35.73 19.20 -2.90
C ASP A 319 35.99 18.69 -1.47
N GLU A 320 35.14 19.04 -0.50
CA GLU A 320 35.18 18.51 0.86
C GLU A 320 34.37 17.22 1.01
N ILE A 321 34.82 16.36 1.92
CA ILE A 321 34.14 15.15 2.37
C ILE A 321 33.87 15.29 3.87
N LEU A 322 32.67 14.90 4.30
CA LEU A 322 32.33 14.71 5.71
C LEU A 322 32.95 13.39 6.19
N ILE A 323 33.79 13.45 7.24
CA ILE A 323 34.49 12.30 7.82
C ILE A 323 33.72 11.76 9.03
N SER A 324 33.30 12.65 9.94
CA SER A 324 32.61 12.24 11.16
C SER A 324 31.75 13.34 11.75
N VAL A 325 30.80 12.93 12.60
CA VAL A 325 29.88 13.78 13.34
C VAL A 325 30.07 13.51 14.84
N LEU A 326 30.43 14.53 15.61
CA LEU A 326 30.42 14.48 17.07
C LEU A 326 29.03 14.86 17.59
N ILE A 327 28.33 13.91 18.18
CA ILE A 327 27.05 14.10 18.86
C ILE A 327 27.35 14.29 20.35
N PRO A 328 27.04 15.45 20.95
CA PRO A 328 27.49 15.79 22.29
C PRO A 328 26.67 15.11 23.40
N PHE A 329 27.28 14.94 24.57
CA PHE A 329 26.56 14.71 25.81
C PHE A 329 25.84 15.99 26.26
N THR A 330 24.70 15.82 26.95
CA THR A 330 23.98 16.93 27.59
C THR A 330 24.46 17.20 29.03
N ARG A 331 24.32 18.44 29.49
CA ARG A 331 24.59 18.87 30.88
C ARG A 331 23.43 18.53 31.83
N GLN A 332 23.67 18.61 33.14
CA GLN A 332 22.67 18.28 34.18
C GLN A 332 21.33 19.04 33.99
N ASN A 333 21.40 20.36 33.78
CA ASN A 333 20.23 21.24 33.60
C ASN A 333 19.90 21.51 32.12
N GLU A 334 20.42 20.67 31.22
CA GLU A 334 20.19 20.77 29.78
C GLU A 334 19.17 19.72 29.32
N PHE A 335 18.03 20.15 28.81
CA PHE A 335 16.95 19.28 28.37
C PHE A 335 16.85 19.27 26.85
N PHE A 336 16.50 18.12 26.29
CA PHE A 336 16.44 17.91 24.86
C PHE A 336 15.25 17.03 24.48
N CYS A 337 14.52 17.37 23.42
CA CYS A 337 13.41 16.59 22.88
C CYS A 337 13.36 16.66 21.35
N GLY A 338 12.85 15.59 20.73
CA GLY A 338 12.55 15.51 19.30
C GLY A 338 11.08 15.20 19.05
N TYR A 339 10.50 15.78 18.00
CA TYR A 339 9.10 15.57 17.62
C TYR A 339 8.96 15.37 16.11
N LYS A 340 8.03 14.50 15.72
CA LYS A 340 7.66 14.24 14.32
C LYS A 340 6.14 14.08 14.21
N GLN A 341 5.58 14.63 13.15
CA GLN A 341 4.23 14.35 12.70
C GLN A 341 4.25 14.04 11.21
N ALA A 342 3.55 12.97 10.82
CA ALA A 342 3.43 12.50 9.44
C ALA A 342 1.98 12.01 9.18
N HIS A 343 1.67 11.50 7.98
CA HIS A 343 0.34 10.96 7.66
C HIS A 343 0.12 9.57 8.29
N ARG A 344 1.19 8.76 8.34
CA ARG A 344 1.26 7.51 9.09
C ARG A 344 2.45 7.56 10.06
N ARG A 345 2.41 6.76 11.12
CA ARG A 345 3.48 6.78 12.15
C ARG A 345 4.78 6.20 11.61
N GLU A 346 4.71 5.04 10.98
CA GLU A 346 5.87 4.29 10.49
C GLU A 346 6.10 4.54 8.99
N ASP A 347 7.37 4.56 8.57
CA ASP A 347 7.79 4.67 7.16
C ASP A 347 7.21 5.87 6.38
N ASP A 348 7.15 7.06 6.99
CA ASP A 348 6.60 8.24 6.32
C ASP A 348 7.47 9.48 6.45
N ILE A 349 7.28 10.36 5.49
CA ILE A 349 7.88 11.68 5.44
C ILE A 349 7.21 12.58 6.48
N ALA A 350 7.99 13.36 7.21
CA ALA A 350 7.46 14.34 8.13
C ALA A 350 6.69 15.46 7.40
N ILE A 351 5.50 15.79 7.91
CA ILE A 351 4.79 17.04 7.62
C ILE A 351 5.51 18.19 8.34
N VAL A 352 5.74 18.02 9.65
CA VAL A 352 6.61 18.87 10.48
C VAL A 352 7.38 17.96 11.43
N ASN A 353 8.66 18.27 11.63
CA ASN A 353 9.48 17.69 12.70
C ASN A 353 10.28 18.80 13.39
N ALA A 354 10.79 18.52 14.59
CA ALA A 354 11.49 19.51 15.39
C ALA A 354 12.54 18.89 16.32
N GLY A 355 13.61 19.63 16.55
CA GLY A 355 14.58 19.40 17.62
C GLY A 355 14.60 20.59 18.57
N MET A 356 14.46 20.34 19.87
CA MET A 356 14.33 21.40 20.88
C MET A 356 15.29 21.15 22.04
N ARG A 357 16.06 22.17 22.41
CA ARG A 357 17.07 22.15 23.48
C ARG A 357 16.92 23.37 24.36
N VAL A 358 17.01 23.20 25.68
CA VAL A 358 17.07 24.31 26.64
C VAL A 358 18.08 24.00 27.75
N VAL A 359 18.86 25.00 28.15
CA VAL A 359 19.69 24.97 29.36
C VAL A 359 19.09 25.93 30.36
N LEU A 360 18.80 25.43 31.56
CA LEU A 360 18.20 26.22 32.64
C LEU A 360 19.23 26.50 33.74
N THR A 361 19.14 27.69 34.33
CA THR A 361 19.91 28.00 35.54
C THR A 361 19.50 27.10 36.70
N GLU A 362 20.48 26.70 37.52
CA GLU A 362 20.20 25.92 38.73
C GLU A 362 19.41 26.77 39.73
N GLY A 363 18.34 26.21 40.29
CA GLY A 363 17.47 26.92 41.21
C GLY A 363 16.36 27.67 40.49
N ASP A 364 16.65 28.69 39.68
CA ASP A 364 15.63 29.65 39.23
C ASP A 364 14.90 29.31 37.92
N ASN A 365 15.30 28.24 37.23
CA ASN A 365 14.74 27.80 35.95
C ASN A 365 14.68 28.92 34.90
N VAL A 366 15.72 29.77 34.86
CA VAL A 366 15.87 30.82 33.85
C VAL A 366 16.56 30.24 32.63
N ILE A 367 16.11 30.62 31.44
CA ILE A 367 16.66 30.16 30.16
C ILE A 367 18.04 30.79 29.94
N GLU A 368 19.09 29.98 30.04
CA GLU A 368 20.48 30.35 29.75
C GLU A 368 20.81 30.14 28.26
N GLU A 369 20.40 28.99 27.72
CA GLU A 369 20.53 28.67 26.30
C GLU A 369 19.21 28.06 25.80
N LEU A 370 18.86 28.35 24.55
CA LEU A 370 17.68 27.78 23.88
C LEU A 370 17.99 27.56 22.41
N ALA A 371 17.61 26.41 21.87
CA ALA A 371 17.67 26.12 20.44
C ALA A 371 16.39 25.41 20.01
N LEU A 372 15.71 25.99 19.02
CA LEU A 372 14.48 25.47 18.44
C LEU A 372 14.67 25.37 16.94
N SER A 373 14.64 24.16 16.40
CA SER A 373 14.80 23.91 14.97
C SER A 373 13.64 23.08 14.42
N PHE A 374 13.31 23.29 13.15
CA PHE A 374 12.15 22.71 12.50
C PHE A 374 12.49 22.26 11.07
N GLY A 375 11.97 21.10 10.69
CA GLY A 375 11.84 20.68 9.30
C GLY A 375 10.38 20.73 8.85
N GLY A 376 10.16 20.81 7.54
CA GLY A 376 8.83 20.99 6.95
C GLY A 376 8.24 22.39 7.14
N MET A 377 8.99 23.36 7.67
CA MET A 377 8.54 24.76 7.85
C MET A 377 9.24 25.76 6.91
N SER A 378 10.23 25.30 6.13
CA SER A 378 11.03 26.11 5.21
C SER A 378 11.58 25.21 4.09
N PRO A 379 12.09 25.74 2.95
CA PRO A 379 12.82 24.97 1.94
C PRO A 379 14.13 24.31 2.44
N HIS A 380 14.51 24.48 3.70
CA HIS A 380 15.56 23.73 4.37
C HIS A 380 15.23 23.64 5.87
N THR A 381 15.97 22.84 6.63
CA THR A 381 15.84 22.86 8.09
C THR A 381 16.22 24.24 8.61
N VAL A 382 15.39 24.80 9.49
CA VAL A 382 15.51 26.19 9.96
C VAL A 382 15.53 26.25 11.49
N MET A 383 16.24 27.25 12.05
CA MET A 383 16.21 27.57 13.47
C MET A 383 15.38 28.82 13.72
N ALA A 384 14.53 28.82 14.76
CA ALA A 384 13.69 29.95 15.15
C ALA A 384 14.51 30.97 15.99
N THR A 385 15.50 31.60 15.37
CA THR A 385 16.50 32.44 16.05
C THR A 385 15.89 33.72 16.63
N ALA A 386 14.88 34.31 15.99
CA ALA A 386 14.21 35.51 16.51
C ALA A 386 13.40 35.17 17.77
N THR A 387 12.69 34.05 17.75
CA THR A 387 11.97 33.54 18.92
C THR A 387 12.93 33.20 20.05
N VAL A 388 14.02 32.47 19.76
CA VAL A 388 15.05 32.16 20.75
C VAL A 388 15.56 33.43 21.42
N LYS A 389 15.93 34.45 20.64
CA LYS A 389 16.40 35.74 21.17
C LYS A 389 15.38 36.44 22.08
N GLY A 390 14.09 36.33 21.76
CA GLY A 390 13.00 36.89 22.58
C GLY A 390 12.80 36.16 23.92
N LEU A 391 13.13 34.87 23.99
CA LEU A 391 12.90 34.03 25.16
C LEU A 391 14.13 33.87 26.07
N LEU A 392 15.34 34.20 25.61
CA LEU A 392 16.54 34.15 26.46
C LEU A 392 16.38 35.03 27.71
N GLY A 393 16.79 34.50 28.88
CA GLY A 393 16.65 35.17 30.17
C GLY A 393 15.24 35.15 30.77
N ARG A 394 14.24 34.56 30.08
CA ARG A 394 12.90 34.33 30.64
C ARG A 394 12.91 33.12 31.56
N LYS A 395 11.96 33.10 32.49
CA LYS A 395 11.73 31.96 33.39
C LYS A 395 10.89 30.89 32.69
N TRP A 396 11.15 29.62 33.01
CA TRP A 396 10.35 28.48 32.53
C TRP A 396 9.06 28.34 33.36
N ASP A 397 8.09 29.20 33.11
CA ASP A 397 6.78 29.23 33.78
C ASP A 397 5.63 29.41 32.77
N ASP A 398 4.39 29.46 33.29
CA ASP A 398 3.18 29.41 32.45
C ASP A 398 3.04 30.63 31.52
N ASP A 399 3.67 31.76 31.85
CA ASP A 399 3.68 32.97 31.02
C ASP A 399 4.58 32.80 29.78
N LEU A 400 5.50 31.82 29.78
CA LEU A 400 6.37 31.53 28.65
C LEU A 400 5.60 30.98 27.43
N VAL A 401 4.54 30.20 27.66
CA VAL A 401 3.85 29.48 26.57
C VAL A 401 3.16 30.43 25.59
N PRO A 402 2.33 31.39 26.03
CA PRO A 402 1.70 32.34 25.11
C PRO A 402 2.73 33.17 24.33
N GLU A 403 3.78 33.65 25.00
CA GLU A 403 4.82 34.47 24.38
C GLU A 403 5.62 33.69 23.33
N ALA A 404 6.03 32.47 23.65
CA ALA A 404 6.72 31.60 22.70
C ALA A 404 5.82 31.25 21.50
N CYS A 405 4.52 31.00 21.73
CA CYS A 405 3.59 30.72 20.65
C CYS A 405 3.40 31.94 19.72
N ASP A 406 3.29 33.14 20.27
CA ASP A 406 3.17 34.37 19.49
C ASP A 406 4.42 34.66 18.64
N LEU A 407 5.60 34.42 19.20
CA LEU A 407 6.87 34.60 18.49
C LEU A 407 7.04 33.55 17.38
N LEU A 408 6.84 32.26 17.70
CA LEU A 408 6.91 31.17 16.72
C LEU A 408 5.89 31.34 15.59
N GLY A 409 4.66 31.72 15.93
CA GLY A 409 3.59 31.93 14.95
C GLY A 409 3.88 33.05 13.96
N LYS A 410 4.66 34.06 14.37
CA LYS A 410 5.13 35.14 13.48
C LYS A 410 6.34 34.72 12.65
N GLU A 411 7.33 34.07 13.28
CA GLU A 411 8.59 33.72 12.63
C GLU A 411 8.44 32.58 11.61
N LEU A 412 7.60 31.58 11.90
CA LEU A 412 7.41 30.38 11.05
C LEU A 412 6.13 30.45 10.21
N ALA A 413 5.56 31.63 10.01
CA ALA A 413 4.33 31.80 9.26
C ALA A 413 4.47 31.34 7.80
N LEU A 414 3.57 30.45 7.37
CA LEU A 414 3.52 29.93 6.01
C LEU A 414 2.46 30.63 5.15
N PRO A 415 2.81 31.05 3.91
CA PRO A 415 1.84 31.67 3.00
C PRO A 415 0.86 30.65 2.39
N PRO A 416 -0.34 31.08 1.95
CA PRO A 416 -1.25 30.24 1.17
C PRO A 416 -0.57 29.69 -0.09
N GLY A 417 -0.81 28.41 -0.40
CA GLY A 417 -0.21 27.75 -1.58
C GLY A 417 1.25 27.33 -1.40
N VAL A 418 1.78 27.35 -0.17
CA VAL A 418 3.11 26.81 0.14
C VAL A 418 3.25 25.36 -0.35
N PRO A 419 4.40 24.94 -0.91
CA PRO A 419 4.63 23.55 -1.27
C PRO A 419 4.35 22.60 -0.10
N GLY A 420 3.62 21.51 -0.37
CA GLY A 420 3.11 20.56 0.62
C GLY A 420 1.76 20.94 1.24
N GLY A 421 1.27 22.17 1.03
CA GLY A 421 0.00 22.66 1.59
C GLY A 421 -0.03 22.62 3.12
N MET A 422 -1.23 22.47 3.68
CA MET A 422 -1.49 22.29 5.11
C MET A 422 -0.90 23.41 5.99
N GLU A 423 -0.89 24.65 5.50
CA GLU A 423 -0.25 25.79 6.15
C GLU A 423 -0.75 25.99 7.59
N SER A 424 -2.07 25.97 7.81
CA SER A 424 -2.67 26.12 9.13
C SER A 424 -2.29 24.96 10.07
N TYR A 425 -2.30 23.74 9.55
CA TYR A 425 -1.95 22.55 10.34
C TYR A 425 -0.46 22.53 10.71
N ARG A 426 0.43 22.84 9.76
CA ARG A 426 1.88 22.95 9.96
C ARG A 426 2.25 24.02 10.97
N ASN A 427 1.66 25.21 10.84
CA ASN A 427 1.83 26.29 11.83
C ASN A 427 1.40 25.79 13.22
N THR A 428 0.22 25.19 13.34
CA THR A 428 -0.29 24.65 14.61
C THR A 428 0.62 23.58 15.21
N LEU A 429 1.23 22.71 14.38
CA LEU A 429 2.17 21.69 14.85
C LEU A 429 3.44 22.31 15.46
N SER A 430 3.98 23.38 14.87
CA SER A 430 5.16 24.06 15.42
C SER A 430 4.93 24.57 16.85
N LEU A 431 3.76 25.16 17.10
CA LEU A 431 3.32 25.63 18.42
C LEU A 431 3.07 24.46 19.37
N SER A 432 2.39 23.42 18.87
CA SER A 432 2.05 22.23 19.65
C SER A 432 3.29 21.46 20.12
N PHE A 433 4.33 21.37 19.28
CA PHE A 433 5.61 20.77 19.67
C PHE A 433 6.31 21.57 20.76
N PHE A 434 6.32 22.91 20.67
CA PHE A 434 6.86 23.74 21.75
C PHE A 434 6.08 23.55 23.06
N PHE A 435 4.75 23.49 22.99
CA PHE A 435 3.93 23.22 24.17
C PHE A 435 4.22 21.86 24.82
N LYS A 436 4.39 20.80 24.00
CA LYS A 436 4.83 19.48 24.50
C LYS A 436 6.22 19.56 25.12
N PHE A 437 7.13 20.34 24.54
CA PHE A 437 8.47 20.55 25.08
C PHE A 437 8.44 21.27 26.43
N TYR A 438 7.67 22.36 26.53
CA TYR A 438 7.41 23.08 27.78
C TYR A 438 6.98 22.14 28.90
N LEU A 439 5.93 21.35 28.67
CA LEU A 439 5.41 20.42 29.68
C LEU A 439 6.42 19.33 30.06
N THR A 440 7.16 18.79 29.09
CA THR A 440 8.17 17.76 29.36
C THR A 440 9.31 18.30 30.22
N VAL A 441 9.84 19.49 29.90
CA VAL A 441 10.88 20.15 30.69
C VAL A 441 10.36 20.47 32.08
N GLN A 442 9.16 21.04 32.19
CA GLN A 442 8.54 21.39 33.47
C GLN A 442 8.36 20.19 34.41
N MET A 443 8.07 18.99 33.88
CA MET A 443 7.99 17.79 34.70
C MET A 443 9.38 17.28 35.13
N LYS A 444 10.38 17.39 34.26
CA LYS A 444 11.75 16.92 34.51
C LYS A 444 12.59 17.87 35.36
N SER A 445 12.30 19.18 35.34
CA SER A 445 13.04 20.21 36.08
C SER A 445 12.66 20.30 37.57
N ASN A 446 11.65 19.55 38.03
CA ASN A 446 11.21 19.56 39.43
C ASN A 446 12.29 19.00 40.38
N SER A 447 13.13 19.89 40.91
CA SER A 447 14.05 19.61 42.00
C SER A 447 13.32 19.58 43.36
N LYS A 448 13.90 18.92 44.36
CA LYS A 448 13.33 18.77 45.72
C LYS A 448 13.17 20.09 46.49
N SER A 449 13.66 21.23 45.99
CA SER A 449 13.84 22.47 46.76
C SER A 449 13.03 23.69 46.32
N GLN A 450 12.07 23.57 45.38
CA GLN A 450 11.22 24.70 44.94
C GLN A 450 9.70 24.47 45.09
N PRO A 451 8.90 25.53 45.28
CA PRO A 451 7.44 25.45 45.32
C PRO A 451 6.90 24.99 43.97
N LYS A 452 6.18 23.87 43.99
CA LYS A 452 5.65 23.16 42.82
C LYS A 452 4.74 24.03 41.94
N THR A 453 5.21 24.49 40.79
CA THR A 453 4.34 24.68 39.61
C THR A 453 4.01 23.28 39.07
N THR A 454 3.03 22.63 39.70
CA THR A 454 2.62 21.26 39.36
C THR A 454 1.84 21.23 38.07
N VAL A 455 2.38 20.57 37.03
CA VAL A 455 1.63 20.25 35.81
C VAL A 455 0.34 19.49 36.19
N PRO A 456 -0.84 19.95 35.76
CA PRO A 456 -2.10 19.29 36.07
C PRO A 456 -2.09 17.82 35.64
N SER A 457 -2.72 16.94 36.41
CA SER A 457 -2.78 15.51 36.08
C SER A 457 -3.34 15.26 34.68
N SER A 458 -4.35 16.04 34.28
CA SER A 458 -5.00 15.95 32.98
C SER A 458 -4.13 16.39 31.79
N TYR A 459 -2.99 17.02 32.05
CA TYR A 459 -2.03 17.48 31.04
C TYR A 459 -0.91 16.46 30.80
N LYS A 460 -0.68 15.53 31.72
CA LYS A 460 0.44 14.57 31.66
C LYS A 460 0.41 13.73 30.38
N SER A 461 -0.77 13.40 29.87
CA SER A 461 -0.96 12.68 28.61
C SER A 461 -0.35 13.37 27.39
N ALA A 462 -0.19 14.70 27.40
CA ALA A 462 0.45 15.42 26.30
C ALA A 462 1.93 15.05 26.12
N THR A 463 2.59 14.53 27.17
CA THR A 463 4.04 14.22 27.14
C THR A 463 4.33 12.73 27.04
N SER A 464 3.29 11.89 27.05
CA SER A 464 3.44 10.45 26.92
C SER A 464 4.03 10.10 25.55
N VAL A 465 5.10 9.32 25.54
CA VAL A 465 5.63 8.71 24.33
C VAL A 465 4.65 7.63 23.88
N TYR A 466 4.35 7.57 22.59
CA TYR A 466 3.43 6.58 22.06
C TYR A 466 4.01 5.18 22.24
N ALA A 467 3.30 4.33 22.97
CA ALA A 467 3.56 2.90 23.06
C ALA A 467 2.32 2.15 22.58
N ARG A 468 2.49 1.29 21.58
CA ARG A 468 1.44 0.40 21.12
C ARG A 468 1.59 -0.93 21.87
N ALA A 469 0.49 -1.45 22.41
CA ALA A 469 0.47 -2.82 22.90
C ALA A 469 0.55 -3.80 21.70
N SER A 470 1.15 -4.97 21.91
CA SER A 470 1.25 -6.00 20.88
C SER A 470 -0.13 -6.28 20.25
N SER A 471 -0.17 -6.42 18.94
CA SER A 471 -1.43 -6.65 18.24
C SER A 471 -1.92 -8.09 18.43
N HIS A 472 -3.12 -8.26 18.97
CA HIS A 472 -3.79 -9.55 19.12
C HIS A 472 -5.09 -9.59 18.31
N GLY A 473 -5.54 -10.77 17.93
CA GLY A 473 -6.83 -10.96 17.29
C GLY A 473 -7.34 -12.38 17.48
N SER A 474 -8.65 -12.52 17.59
CA SER A 474 -9.34 -13.81 17.59
C SER A 474 -10.19 -13.92 16.32
N GLN A 475 -10.24 -15.11 15.73
CA GLN A 475 -11.11 -15.40 14.58
C GLN A 475 -12.05 -16.53 14.96
N VAL A 476 -13.34 -16.35 14.69
CA VAL A 476 -14.39 -17.31 15.03
C VAL A 476 -15.18 -17.63 13.77
N PHE A 477 -15.37 -18.92 13.49
CA PHE A 477 -16.16 -19.43 12.38
C PHE A 477 -16.87 -20.73 12.78
N GLN A 478 -17.84 -21.16 11.98
CA GLN A 478 -18.56 -22.40 12.23
C GLN A 478 -17.75 -23.60 11.72
N GLU A 479 -17.51 -24.58 12.59
CA GLU A 479 -16.86 -25.85 12.22
C GLU A 479 -17.79 -26.70 11.33
N VAL A 480 -17.22 -27.54 10.48
CA VAL A 480 -17.98 -28.49 9.67
C VAL A 480 -18.63 -29.58 10.53
N GLU A 481 -19.72 -30.17 10.04
CA GLU A 481 -20.42 -31.24 10.74
C GLU A 481 -19.53 -32.48 10.92
N GLY A 482 -19.61 -33.14 12.09
CA GLY A 482 -18.72 -34.27 12.44
C GLY A 482 -18.84 -35.49 11.52
N HIS A 483 -19.91 -35.62 10.75
CA HIS A 483 -20.10 -36.69 9.75
C HIS A 483 -19.64 -36.30 8.33
N GLN A 484 -19.17 -35.07 8.10
CA GLN A 484 -18.68 -34.65 6.79
C GLN A 484 -17.40 -35.44 6.44
N HIS A 485 -17.42 -36.09 5.27
CA HIS A 485 -16.30 -36.92 4.82
C HIS A 485 -14.98 -36.13 4.77
N GLN A 486 -13.85 -36.78 5.09
CA GLN A 486 -12.55 -36.10 5.17
C GLN A 486 -12.11 -35.49 3.83
N ILE A 487 -12.40 -36.17 2.72
CA ILE A 487 -12.06 -35.67 1.37
C ILE A 487 -12.92 -34.50 0.93
N ASP A 488 -14.07 -34.25 1.59
CA ASP A 488 -14.97 -33.15 1.26
C ASP A 488 -14.45 -31.85 1.92
N PRO A 489 -13.92 -30.91 1.12
CA PRO A 489 -13.18 -29.78 1.65
C PRO A 489 -14.04 -28.54 1.93
N ILE A 490 -15.34 -28.57 1.62
CA ILE A 490 -16.22 -27.41 1.76
C ILE A 490 -16.41 -27.06 3.24
N GLY A 491 -16.32 -25.77 3.56
CA GLY A 491 -16.42 -25.28 4.95
C GLY A 491 -15.15 -25.46 5.78
N ARG A 492 -14.13 -26.15 5.27
CA ARG A 492 -12.83 -26.32 5.96
C ARG A 492 -11.90 -25.14 5.66
N ALA A 493 -11.16 -24.69 6.67
CA ALA A 493 -10.17 -23.61 6.56
C ALA A 493 -8.86 -24.07 5.89
N LEU A 494 -8.92 -24.38 4.59
CA LEU A 494 -7.75 -24.82 3.83
C LEU A 494 -6.92 -23.63 3.33
N PRO A 495 -5.57 -23.72 3.34
CA PRO A 495 -4.72 -22.69 2.76
C PRO A 495 -4.98 -22.48 1.28
N HIS A 496 -4.63 -21.28 0.80
CA HIS A 496 -4.66 -20.97 -0.62
C HIS A 496 -3.75 -21.95 -1.40
N VAL A 497 -4.24 -22.56 -2.49
CA VAL A 497 -3.50 -23.62 -3.21
C VAL A 497 -2.14 -23.20 -3.76
N ALA A 498 -1.95 -21.89 -3.99
CA ALA A 498 -0.67 -21.32 -4.42
C ALA A 498 0.17 -20.72 -3.28
N ALA A 499 -0.27 -20.77 -2.01
CA ALA A 499 0.38 -20.07 -0.90
C ALA A 499 1.84 -20.46 -0.72
N THR A 500 2.15 -21.75 -0.91
CA THR A 500 3.51 -22.26 -0.82
C THR A 500 4.38 -21.69 -1.93
N GLN A 501 3.93 -21.72 -3.19
CA GLN A 501 4.66 -21.15 -4.33
C GLN A 501 4.85 -19.63 -4.18
N GLN A 502 3.89 -18.94 -3.56
CA GLN A 502 4.01 -17.52 -3.26
C GLN A 502 5.07 -17.26 -2.18
N ALA A 503 5.17 -18.12 -1.17
CA ALA A 503 6.18 -18.00 -0.13
C ALA A 503 7.61 -18.31 -0.63
N THR A 504 7.74 -19.26 -1.57
CA THR A 504 9.03 -19.67 -2.14
C THR A 504 9.48 -18.84 -3.35
N GLY A 505 8.65 -17.93 -3.86
CA GLY A 505 8.95 -17.15 -5.07
C GLY A 505 8.71 -17.92 -6.39
N GLU A 506 8.17 -19.14 -6.32
CA GLU A 506 7.88 -19.97 -7.50
C GLU A 506 6.57 -19.60 -8.22
N ALA A 507 5.73 -18.75 -7.60
CA ALA A 507 4.51 -18.25 -8.21
C ALA A 507 4.82 -17.20 -9.29
N ILE A 508 4.72 -17.60 -10.56
CA ILE A 508 4.94 -16.73 -11.73
C ILE A 508 3.81 -15.69 -11.91
N TYR A 509 4.14 -14.41 -11.89
CA TYR A 509 3.31 -13.28 -12.32
C TYR A 509 3.67 -12.86 -13.76
N VAL A 510 3.00 -11.85 -14.33
CA VAL A 510 3.20 -11.51 -15.76
C VAL A 510 4.66 -11.15 -16.07
N ASP A 511 5.29 -10.32 -15.24
CA ASP A 511 6.67 -9.90 -15.49
C ASP A 511 7.71 -11.00 -15.19
N ASP A 512 7.32 -12.05 -14.46
CA ASP A 512 8.20 -13.20 -14.19
C ASP A 512 8.25 -14.21 -15.35
N ILE A 513 7.34 -14.09 -16.33
CA ILE A 513 7.37 -14.91 -17.54
C ILE A 513 8.71 -14.68 -18.24
N ARG A 514 9.45 -15.77 -18.51
CA ARG A 514 10.75 -15.68 -19.15
C ARG A 514 10.65 -14.94 -20.49
N PRO A 515 11.56 -14.00 -20.79
CA PRO A 515 11.53 -13.28 -22.05
C PRO A 515 11.63 -14.21 -23.26
N TYR A 516 10.86 -13.91 -24.31
CA TYR A 516 10.99 -14.58 -25.60
C TYR A 516 12.29 -14.17 -26.30
N ALA A 517 12.76 -15.02 -27.21
CA ALA A 517 13.89 -14.68 -28.06
C ALA A 517 13.56 -13.42 -28.88
N ARG A 518 14.44 -12.41 -28.80
CA ARG A 518 14.24 -11.10 -29.46
C ARG A 518 12.96 -10.37 -29.00
N GLU A 519 12.47 -10.63 -27.79
CA GLU A 519 11.42 -9.80 -27.17
C GLU A 519 11.85 -8.34 -27.09
N LEU A 520 10.90 -7.42 -27.22
CA LEU A 520 11.09 -5.98 -27.10
C LEU A 520 10.36 -5.44 -25.87
N SER A 521 10.85 -4.32 -25.34
CA SER A 521 10.20 -3.57 -24.27
C SER A 521 9.56 -2.30 -24.80
N LEU A 522 8.39 -1.96 -24.26
CA LEU A 522 7.63 -0.76 -24.60
C LEU A 522 7.61 0.22 -23.41
N ALA A 523 7.75 1.51 -23.69
CA ALA A 523 7.53 2.59 -22.72
C ALA A 523 6.59 3.65 -23.31
N LEU A 524 5.68 4.16 -22.49
CA LEU A 524 4.64 5.08 -22.93
C LEU A 524 5.16 6.53 -22.98
N VAL A 525 4.65 7.30 -23.94
CA VAL A 525 4.74 8.75 -23.97
C VAL A 525 3.38 9.30 -23.58
N ILE A 526 3.32 9.97 -22.42
CA ILE A 526 2.06 10.41 -21.79
C ILE A 526 1.95 11.94 -21.75
N SER A 527 0.72 12.43 -21.67
CA SER A 527 0.43 13.85 -21.52
C SER A 527 0.97 14.41 -20.21
N SER A 528 1.63 15.57 -20.29
CA SER A 528 2.01 16.38 -19.13
C SER A 528 1.01 17.49 -18.80
N LYS A 529 -0.11 17.56 -19.54
CA LYS A 529 -1.14 18.61 -19.42
C LYS A 529 -2.50 18.00 -19.12
N ALA A 530 -3.28 18.66 -18.26
CA ALA A 530 -4.64 18.23 -17.94
C ALA A 530 -5.59 18.40 -19.14
N HIS A 531 -5.47 19.48 -19.89
CA HIS A 531 -6.31 19.75 -21.06
C HIS A 531 -5.53 20.61 -22.06
N ALA A 532 -5.29 20.12 -23.27
CA ALA A 532 -4.52 20.86 -24.28
C ALA A 532 -4.71 20.30 -25.68
N LYS A 533 -4.58 21.14 -26.71
CA LYS A 533 -4.39 20.65 -28.09
C LYS A 533 -2.97 20.12 -28.28
N LEU A 534 -2.84 19.05 -29.04
CA LEU A 534 -1.57 18.49 -29.50
C LEU A 534 -1.13 19.19 -30.78
N ILE A 535 -0.12 20.06 -30.68
CA ILE A 535 0.39 20.82 -31.83
C ILE A 535 1.37 19.99 -32.65
N SER A 536 2.27 19.26 -31.99
CA SER A 536 3.21 18.35 -32.65
C SER A 536 3.81 17.35 -31.66
N VAL A 537 4.09 16.13 -32.13
CA VAL A 537 4.84 15.10 -31.42
C VAL A 537 6.06 14.74 -32.26
N ASP A 538 7.26 14.97 -31.73
CA ASP A 538 8.53 14.71 -32.41
C ASP A 538 9.36 13.64 -31.66
N ALA A 539 9.44 12.46 -32.26
CA ALA A 539 10.20 11.32 -31.76
C ALA A 539 11.58 11.16 -32.42
N SER A 540 12.01 12.09 -33.29
CA SER A 540 13.25 11.97 -34.08
C SER A 540 14.49 11.72 -33.22
N ARG A 541 14.62 12.43 -32.09
CA ARG A 541 15.71 12.23 -31.14
C ARG A 541 15.65 10.87 -30.45
N ALA A 542 14.45 10.41 -30.09
CA ALA A 542 14.25 9.11 -29.45
C ALA A 542 14.66 7.97 -30.39
N LEU A 543 14.26 8.05 -31.66
CA LEU A 543 14.59 7.04 -32.70
C LEU A 543 16.09 6.90 -32.98
N GLN A 544 16.90 7.92 -32.67
CA GLN A 544 18.35 7.88 -32.83
C GLN A 544 19.07 7.28 -31.60
N MET A 545 18.37 6.99 -30.51
CA MET A 545 18.99 6.48 -29.29
C MET A 545 19.34 4.98 -29.40
N PRO A 546 20.46 4.52 -28.83
CA PRO A 546 20.88 3.12 -28.92
C PRO A 546 19.82 2.13 -28.40
N GLY A 547 19.54 1.10 -29.20
CA GLY A 547 18.59 0.03 -28.91
C GLY A 547 17.13 0.40 -29.11
N VAL A 548 16.80 1.63 -29.53
CA VAL A 548 15.44 2.00 -29.93
C VAL A 548 15.14 1.37 -31.29
N VAL A 549 13.99 0.72 -31.39
CA VAL A 549 13.54 0.01 -32.58
C VAL A 549 12.51 0.84 -33.35
N ASP A 550 11.53 1.42 -32.64
CA ASP A 550 10.45 2.16 -33.27
C ASP A 550 9.74 3.12 -32.29
N PHE A 551 8.95 4.03 -32.85
CA PHE A 551 7.96 4.83 -32.14
C PHE A 551 6.61 4.62 -32.82
N ILE A 552 5.58 4.32 -32.02
CA ILE A 552 4.21 4.16 -32.52
C ILE A 552 3.27 5.23 -31.97
N ASP A 553 2.32 5.67 -32.78
CA ASP A 553 1.22 6.56 -32.42
C ASP A 553 -0.12 6.10 -33.01
N HIS A 554 -1.14 6.96 -32.99
CA HIS A 554 -2.47 6.66 -33.52
C HIS A 554 -2.48 6.25 -35.01
N LYS A 555 -1.45 6.60 -35.80
CA LYS A 555 -1.33 6.26 -37.22
C LYS A 555 -0.89 4.81 -37.46
N ASP A 556 -0.33 4.17 -36.44
CA ASP A 556 0.09 2.76 -36.50
C ASP A 556 -1.06 1.80 -36.16
N ILE A 557 -2.22 2.31 -35.76
CA ILE A 557 -3.38 1.50 -35.41
C ILE A 557 -4.07 1.01 -36.69
N PRO A 558 -4.19 -0.31 -36.91
CA PRO A 558 -4.72 -0.84 -38.16
C PRO A 558 -6.21 -0.56 -38.42
N ALA A 559 -7.02 -0.50 -37.36
CA ALA A 559 -8.48 -0.38 -37.51
C ALA A 559 -9.11 0.70 -36.61
N ASN A 560 -9.19 0.48 -35.30
CA ASN A 560 -9.96 1.35 -34.40
C ASN A 560 -9.10 1.87 -33.24
N ASN A 561 -8.92 3.20 -33.17
CA ASN A 561 -8.20 3.85 -32.06
C ASN A 561 -9.06 4.03 -30.80
N TYR A 562 -10.37 3.78 -30.87
CA TYR A 562 -11.29 3.97 -29.76
C TYR A 562 -11.59 2.67 -29.01
N PHE A 563 -11.56 2.75 -27.68
CA PHE A 563 -11.89 1.66 -26.79
C PHE A 563 -12.68 2.16 -25.57
N GLY A 564 -13.23 1.24 -24.78
CA GLY A 564 -13.92 1.52 -23.54
C GLY A 564 -14.92 0.42 -23.20
N ALA A 565 -15.20 0.24 -21.90
CA ALA A 565 -15.96 -0.90 -21.40
C ALA A 565 -17.48 -0.83 -21.67
N VAL A 566 -18.04 0.39 -21.63
CA VAL A 566 -19.48 0.64 -21.82
C VAL A 566 -19.73 1.33 -23.17
N ILE A 567 -18.97 2.39 -23.44
CA ILE A 567 -18.93 3.08 -24.73
C ILE A 567 -17.46 3.24 -25.15
N GLN A 568 -17.21 3.43 -26.45
CA GLN A 568 -15.87 3.61 -27.00
C GLN A 568 -15.49 5.11 -27.00
N ASP A 569 -15.28 5.69 -25.82
CA ASP A 569 -14.99 7.12 -25.64
C ASP A 569 -13.55 7.42 -25.18
N GLN A 570 -12.72 6.38 -25.04
CA GLN A 570 -11.28 6.48 -24.78
C GLN A 570 -10.47 6.19 -26.04
N THR A 571 -9.25 6.71 -26.11
CA THR A 571 -8.33 6.53 -27.24
C THR A 571 -7.09 5.74 -26.82
N VAL A 572 -6.64 4.78 -27.63
CA VAL A 572 -5.36 4.08 -27.40
C VAL A 572 -4.21 5.08 -27.42
N PHE A 573 -4.18 5.94 -28.45
CA PHE A 573 -3.28 7.08 -28.56
C PHE A 573 -4.08 8.35 -28.82
N ALA A 574 -3.81 9.41 -28.06
CA ALA A 574 -4.48 10.70 -28.19
C ALA A 574 -4.33 11.30 -29.61
N VAL A 575 -5.39 11.93 -30.10
CA VAL A 575 -5.46 12.59 -31.41
C VAL A 575 -5.98 14.00 -31.19
N ASP A 576 -5.28 14.99 -31.76
CA ASP A 576 -5.57 16.43 -31.72
C ASP A 576 -5.62 17.11 -30.33
N GLU A 577 -6.04 16.41 -29.28
CA GLU A 577 -6.25 16.94 -27.94
C GLU A 577 -5.94 15.87 -26.88
N VAL A 578 -5.36 16.32 -25.76
CA VAL A 578 -5.25 15.57 -24.51
C VAL A 578 -6.25 16.10 -23.49
N LYS A 579 -6.94 15.17 -22.81
CA LYS A 579 -8.08 15.42 -21.92
C LYS A 579 -7.77 15.14 -20.46
N CYS A 580 -6.64 14.53 -20.15
CA CYS A 580 -6.09 14.44 -18.80
C CYS A 580 -4.56 14.38 -18.82
N GLN A 581 -3.95 14.72 -17.68
CA GLN A 581 -2.56 14.38 -17.44
C GLN A 581 -2.44 12.85 -17.34
N GLY A 582 -1.43 12.27 -17.98
CA GLY A 582 -1.27 10.82 -18.04
C GLY A 582 -1.89 10.15 -19.28
N GLN A 583 -2.73 10.84 -20.06
CA GLN A 583 -3.28 10.26 -21.30
C GLN A 583 -2.16 9.87 -22.26
N VAL A 584 -2.22 8.65 -22.82
CA VAL A 584 -1.18 8.12 -23.71
C VAL A 584 -1.25 8.81 -25.07
N ILE A 585 -0.11 9.32 -25.53
CA ILE A 585 0.06 10.03 -26.82
C ILE A 585 0.73 9.12 -27.85
N GLY A 586 1.68 8.29 -27.40
CA GLY A 586 2.43 7.35 -28.24
C GLY A 586 3.23 6.38 -27.37
N ALA A 587 4.04 5.54 -27.99
CA ALA A 587 4.93 4.62 -27.29
C ALA A 587 6.26 4.43 -28.01
N VAL A 588 7.34 4.27 -27.24
CA VAL A 588 8.67 3.93 -27.75
C VAL A 588 8.94 2.44 -27.49
N ILE A 589 9.44 1.75 -28.51
CA ILE A 589 9.83 0.34 -28.45
C ILE A 589 11.35 0.25 -28.52
N ALA A 590 11.96 -0.50 -27.60
CA ALA A 590 13.41 -0.72 -27.56
C ALA A 590 13.77 -2.15 -27.15
N GLU A 591 15.05 -2.52 -27.28
CA GLU A 591 15.57 -3.83 -26.88
C GLU A 591 15.47 -4.10 -25.38
N THR A 592 15.53 -3.06 -24.55
CA THR A 592 15.41 -3.17 -23.10
C THR A 592 14.47 -2.12 -22.52
N ARG A 593 13.84 -2.45 -21.38
CA ARG A 593 12.96 -1.54 -20.64
C ARG A 593 13.62 -0.21 -20.32
N THR A 594 14.87 -0.24 -19.88
CA THR A 594 15.62 0.99 -19.53
C THR A 594 15.90 1.86 -20.77
N GLN A 595 16.19 1.28 -21.93
CA GLN A 595 16.34 2.05 -23.18
C GLN A 595 15.01 2.69 -23.59
N ALA A 596 13.90 1.92 -23.58
CA ALA A 596 12.57 2.42 -23.93
C ALA A 596 12.16 3.60 -23.04
N GLN A 597 12.28 3.47 -21.70
CA GLN A 597 11.92 4.52 -20.75
C GLN A 597 12.76 5.81 -20.93
N ARG A 598 14.05 5.67 -21.24
CA ARG A 598 14.93 6.82 -21.50
C ARG A 598 14.56 7.51 -22.82
N ALA A 599 14.24 6.74 -23.85
CA ALA A 599 13.89 7.25 -25.16
C ALA A 599 12.49 7.89 -25.17
N ALA A 600 11.52 7.34 -24.42
CA ALA A 600 10.20 7.95 -24.24
C ALA A 600 10.32 9.37 -23.65
N LYS A 601 11.22 9.59 -22.68
CA LYS A 601 11.52 10.92 -22.12
C LYS A 601 12.20 11.89 -23.10
N ALA A 602 12.74 11.40 -24.22
CA ALA A 602 13.36 12.21 -25.25
C ALA A 602 12.38 12.66 -26.35
N VAL A 603 11.15 12.14 -26.36
CA VAL A 603 10.09 12.56 -27.28
C VAL A 603 9.60 13.96 -26.88
N VAL A 604 9.56 14.87 -27.85
CA VAL A 604 9.18 16.27 -27.62
C VAL A 604 7.72 16.45 -28.04
N VAL A 605 6.86 16.80 -27.07
CA VAL A 605 5.46 17.11 -27.33
C VAL A 605 5.22 18.62 -27.14
N LYS A 606 4.61 19.26 -28.13
CA LYS A 606 4.18 20.66 -28.08
C LYS A 606 2.68 20.75 -27.88
N TYR A 607 2.26 21.58 -26.93
CA TYR A 607 0.87 21.75 -26.52
C TYR A 607 0.40 23.20 -26.71
N GLU A 608 -0.89 23.39 -26.96
CA GLU A 608 -1.62 24.64 -26.70
C GLU A 608 -2.60 24.36 -25.54
N GLU A 609 -2.33 24.90 -24.36
CA GLU A 609 -3.11 24.61 -23.16
C GLU A 609 -4.53 25.16 -23.24
N LEU A 610 -5.50 24.34 -22.84
CA LEU A 610 -6.91 24.69 -22.72
C LEU A 610 -7.29 24.76 -21.24
N THR A 611 -8.38 25.45 -20.91
CA THR A 611 -8.84 25.54 -19.51
C THR A 611 -9.37 24.18 -19.04
N PRO A 612 -8.81 23.59 -17.96
CA PRO A 612 -9.27 22.30 -17.45
C PRO A 612 -10.40 22.46 -16.42
N ILE A 613 -11.29 21.47 -16.35
CA ILE A 613 -12.27 21.25 -15.27
C ILE A 613 -11.71 20.15 -14.37
N LEU A 614 -11.36 20.43 -13.11
CA LEU A 614 -10.68 19.48 -12.24
C LEU A 614 -11.54 19.01 -11.06
N THR A 615 -12.39 19.88 -10.52
CA THR A 615 -13.19 19.58 -9.33
C THR A 615 -14.65 19.26 -9.67
N ILE A 616 -15.35 18.61 -8.75
CA ILE A 616 -16.79 18.37 -8.84
C ILE A 616 -17.54 19.71 -8.94
N GLN A 617 -17.15 20.72 -8.15
CA GLN A 617 -17.77 22.04 -8.17
C GLN A 617 -17.63 22.70 -9.55
N GLN A 618 -16.43 22.68 -10.15
CA GLN A 618 -16.21 23.21 -11.50
C GLN A 618 -17.07 22.48 -12.55
N ALA A 619 -17.22 21.17 -12.43
CA ALA A 619 -18.05 20.40 -13.35
C ALA A 619 -19.54 20.75 -13.20
N ILE A 620 -20.04 20.94 -11.98
CA ILE A 620 -21.42 21.38 -11.72
C ILE A 620 -21.66 22.78 -12.32
N GLU A 621 -20.76 23.73 -12.07
CA GLU A 621 -20.84 25.10 -12.58
C GLU A 621 -20.85 25.14 -14.12
N ALA A 622 -20.07 24.27 -14.76
CA ALA A 622 -19.98 24.18 -16.21
C ALA A 622 -21.09 23.30 -16.86
N GLY A 623 -21.92 22.61 -16.06
CA GLY A 623 -22.85 21.59 -16.58
C GLY A 623 -22.14 20.41 -17.26
N SER A 624 -20.91 20.11 -16.85
CA SER A 624 -20.04 19.09 -17.45
C SER A 624 -20.28 17.72 -16.82
N PHE A 625 -21.19 16.97 -17.40
CA PHE A 625 -21.54 15.60 -16.98
C PHE A 625 -21.30 14.60 -18.13
N LEU A 626 -21.00 13.35 -17.78
CA LEU A 626 -20.85 12.27 -18.76
C LEU A 626 -22.19 11.82 -19.36
N GLU A 627 -23.27 12.01 -18.61
CA GLU A 627 -24.65 11.71 -19.01
C GLU A 627 -25.48 12.99 -18.87
N SER A 628 -26.43 13.24 -19.78
CA SER A 628 -27.21 14.48 -19.81
C SER A 628 -28.24 14.59 -18.69
N GLU A 629 -28.74 13.46 -18.21
CA GLU A 629 -29.76 13.36 -17.16
C GLU A 629 -29.21 12.60 -15.95
N PRO A 630 -29.56 12.98 -14.71
CA PRO A 630 -29.14 12.26 -13.53
C PRO A 630 -29.87 10.93 -13.38
N MET A 631 -29.12 9.95 -12.88
CA MET A 631 -29.73 8.71 -12.41
C MET A 631 -30.63 9.00 -11.21
N THR A 632 -31.91 8.64 -11.29
CA THR A 632 -32.90 9.04 -10.29
C THR A 632 -33.63 7.83 -9.70
N LEU A 633 -33.62 7.73 -8.37
CA LEU A 633 -34.40 6.75 -7.61
C LEU A 633 -35.43 7.48 -6.74
N LYS A 634 -36.70 7.05 -6.78
CA LYS A 634 -37.79 7.64 -6.01
C LYS A 634 -38.67 6.56 -5.40
N ARG A 635 -39.05 6.74 -4.13
CA ARG A 635 -40.08 5.95 -3.45
C ARG A 635 -40.81 6.82 -2.42
N GLY A 636 -42.12 6.60 -2.28
CA GLY A 636 -42.97 7.36 -1.34
C GLY A 636 -43.26 8.79 -1.81
N ASP A 637 -43.71 9.64 -0.89
CA ASP A 637 -43.99 11.06 -1.08
C ASP A 637 -43.04 11.90 -0.24
N ILE A 638 -42.02 12.47 -0.89
CA ILE A 638 -40.97 13.25 -0.22
C ILE A 638 -41.52 14.50 0.46
N ALA A 639 -42.54 15.14 -0.12
CA ALA A 639 -43.13 16.36 0.43
C ALA A 639 -43.94 16.03 1.69
N ALA A 640 -44.71 14.94 1.67
CA ALA A 640 -45.41 14.44 2.84
C ALA A 640 -44.44 14.00 3.95
N GLY A 641 -43.35 13.31 3.59
CA GLY A 641 -42.32 12.88 4.53
C GLY A 641 -41.64 14.05 5.27
N PHE A 642 -41.25 15.11 4.55
CA PHE A 642 -40.69 16.30 5.20
C PHE A 642 -41.72 17.07 6.02
N LYS A 643 -42.97 17.15 5.57
CA LYS A 643 -44.05 17.77 6.35
C LYS A 643 -44.31 17.03 7.67
N GLY A 644 -44.15 15.70 7.67
CA GLY A 644 -44.26 14.85 8.85
C GLY A 644 -43.00 14.77 9.73
N SER A 645 -41.92 15.47 9.34
CA SER A 645 -40.68 15.49 10.11
C SER A 645 -40.68 16.63 11.13
N ASP A 646 -40.26 16.34 12.36
CA ASP A 646 -40.06 17.34 13.41
C ASP A 646 -38.69 18.03 13.32
N VAL A 647 -37.69 17.29 12.83
CA VAL A 647 -36.31 17.75 12.72
C VAL A 647 -35.82 17.53 11.29
N ILE A 648 -35.30 18.59 10.68
CA ILE A 648 -34.66 18.53 9.36
C ILE A 648 -33.18 18.87 9.51
N ILE A 649 -32.36 18.13 8.77
CA ILE A 649 -30.91 18.29 8.69
C ILE A 649 -30.53 18.41 7.22
N GLU A 650 -29.77 19.44 6.92
CA GLU A 650 -29.25 19.72 5.59
C GLU A 650 -27.74 19.86 5.69
N GLY A 651 -27.02 19.32 4.71
CA GLY A 651 -25.57 19.36 4.71
C GLY A 651 -24.95 18.87 3.41
N GLU A 652 -23.63 19.01 3.34
CA GLU A 652 -22.80 18.50 2.26
C GLU A 652 -21.64 17.70 2.86
N GLN A 653 -21.32 16.56 2.25
CA GLN A 653 -20.19 15.73 2.63
C GLN A 653 -19.35 15.38 1.40
N SER A 654 -18.05 15.65 1.48
CA SER A 654 -17.07 15.25 0.45
C SER A 654 -16.32 13.98 0.87
N VAL A 655 -16.05 13.10 -0.09
CA VAL A 655 -15.32 11.84 0.10
C VAL A 655 -14.19 11.80 -0.93
N GLY A 656 -12.95 11.67 -0.46
CA GLY A 656 -11.78 11.60 -1.33
C GLY A 656 -11.74 10.33 -2.19
N GLY A 657 -10.92 10.37 -3.26
CA GLY A 657 -10.62 9.19 -4.07
C GLY A 657 -9.69 8.21 -3.36
N GLN A 658 -9.35 7.11 -4.04
CA GLN A 658 -8.48 6.08 -3.47
C GLN A 658 -7.76 5.29 -4.56
N GLU A 659 -6.44 5.16 -4.42
CA GLU A 659 -5.60 4.34 -5.28
C GLU A 659 -5.69 2.85 -4.91
N HIS A 660 -5.82 1.96 -5.90
CA HIS A 660 -5.94 0.52 -5.67
C HIS A 660 -4.72 -0.02 -4.96
N PHE A 661 -3.54 0.39 -5.44
CA PHE A 661 -2.25 0.00 -4.89
C PHE A 661 -2.11 -1.54 -4.82
N TYR A 662 -2.59 -2.24 -5.85
CA TYR A 662 -2.19 -3.62 -6.11
C TYR A 662 -0.67 -3.68 -6.21
N LEU A 663 -0.03 -4.67 -5.62
CA LEU A 663 1.43 -4.64 -5.48
C LEU A 663 2.15 -4.96 -6.80
N GLU A 664 1.56 -5.83 -7.63
CA GLU A 664 1.94 -5.98 -9.03
C GLU A 664 1.28 -4.88 -9.85
N THR A 665 2.03 -3.96 -10.44
CA THR A 665 1.53 -2.93 -11.38
C THR A 665 0.94 -3.55 -12.65
N HIS A 666 0.34 -2.74 -13.52
CA HIS A 666 -0.12 -3.24 -14.81
C HIS A 666 1.03 -3.78 -15.67
N GLY A 667 0.80 -4.94 -16.28
CA GLY A 667 1.74 -5.60 -17.17
C GLY A 667 1.04 -6.45 -18.24
N CYS A 668 1.65 -6.50 -19.42
CA CYS A 668 1.18 -7.28 -20.56
C CYS A 668 2.34 -7.72 -21.45
N ILE A 669 2.25 -8.94 -22.01
CA ILE A 669 3.12 -9.45 -23.07
C ILE A 669 2.23 -9.85 -24.23
N ALA A 670 2.46 -9.30 -25.42
CA ALA A 670 1.82 -9.72 -26.66
C ALA A 670 2.80 -10.51 -27.52
N VAL A 671 2.40 -11.71 -27.95
CA VAL A 671 3.22 -12.64 -28.74
C VAL A 671 2.48 -12.97 -30.03
N PRO A 672 2.89 -12.40 -31.18
CA PRO A 672 2.34 -12.77 -32.48
C PRO A 672 2.87 -14.15 -32.87
N THR A 673 2.02 -15.01 -33.44
CA THR A 673 2.44 -16.34 -33.90
C THR A 673 3.18 -16.28 -35.25
N GLY A 674 2.94 -15.24 -36.03
CA GLY A 674 3.43 -15.09 -37.41
C GLY A 674 2.51 -15.69 -38.47
N GLU A 675 1.38 -16.30 -38.08
CA GLU A 675 0.40 -16.93 -38.96
C GLU A 675 -0.99 -16.32 -38.73
N ASP A 676 -1.75 -16.09 -39.81
CA ASP A 676 -3.17 -15.67 -39.78
C ASP A 676 -3.53 -14.52 -38.82
N SER A 677 -2.57 -13.62 -38.56
CA SER A 677 -2.68 -12.54 -37.57
C SER A 677 -3.02 -13.03 -36.15
N GLU A 678 -2.67 -14.27 -35.82
CA GLU A 678 -2.89 -14.83 -34.49
C GLU A 678 -1.92 -14.23 -33.46
N MET A 679 -2.44 -13.98 -32.27
CA MET A 679 -1.69 -13.38 -31.17
C MET A 679 -2.15 -13.90 -29.83
N THR A 680 -1.19 -14.28 -28.99
CA THR A 680 -1.44 -14.60 -27.58
C THR A 680 -0.98 -13.46 -26.70
N LEU A 681 -1.84 -13.04 -25.77
CA LEU A 681 -1.53 -12.04 -24.74
C LEU A 681 -1.48 -12.71 -23.37
N PHE A 682 -0.45 -12.36 -22.59
CA PHE A 682 -0.36 -12.64 -21.16
C PHE A 682 -0.56 -11.33 -20.42
N THR A 683 -1.72 -11.17 -19.78
CA THR A 683 -2.14 -9.86 -19.26
C THR A 683 -2.54 -9.97 -17.80
N SER A 684 -2.10 -9.00 -17.00
CA SER A 684 -2.54 -8.83 -15.62
C SER A 684 -3.92 -8.12 -15.63
N THR A 685 -4.99 -8.88 -15.88
CA THR A 685 -6.38 -8.39 -15.99
C THR A 685 -7.38 -9.25 -15.21
N GLN A 686 -8.46 -8.65 -14.71
CA GLN A 686 -9.62 -9.36 -14.14
C GLN A 686 -10.61 -9.82 -15.23
N HIS A 687 -10.44 -9.35 -16.48
CA HIS A 687 -11.39 -9.56 -17.57
C HIS A 687 -10.67 -9.91 -18.90
N PRO A 688 -10.17 -11.15 -19.06
CA PRO A 688 -9.49 -11.57 -20.29
C PRO A 688 -10.34 -11.42 -21.56
N GLY A 689 -11.65 -11.63 -21.46
CA GLY A 689 -12.58 -11.45 -22.58
C GLY A 689 -12.64 -10.02 -23.11
N ALA A 690 -12.66 -9.01 -22.23
CA ALA A 690 -12.62 -7.62 -22.66
C ALA A 690 -11.30 -7.25 -23.36
N ILE A 691 -10.17 -7.83 -22.93
CA ILE A 691 -8.89 -7.64 -23.60
C ILE A 691 -8.90 -8.25 -25.00
N GLN A 692 -9.39 -9.48 -25.14
CA GLN A 692 -9.55 -10.14 -26.43
C GLN A 692 -10.39 -9.28 -27.39
N ASP A 693 -11.52 -8.77 -26.89
CA ASP A 693 -12.45 -7.93 -27.65
C ASP A 693 -11.79 -6.62 -28.11
N ALA A 694 -11.12 -5.92 -27.18
CA ALA A 694 -10.48 -4.65 -27.46
C ALA A 694 -9.35 -4.80 -28.47
N VAL A 695 -8.48 -5.79 -28.30
CA VAL A 695 -7.34 -6.06 -29.20
C VAL A 695 -7.84 -6.44 -30.60
N ALA A 696 -8.82 -7.34 -30.68
CA ALA A 696 -9.40 -7.75 -31.95
C ALA A 696 -9.98 -6.55 -32.73
N ASN A 697 -10.75 -5.68 -32.06
CA ASN A 697 -11.30 -4.46 -32.64
C ASN A 697 -10.21 -3.47 -33.09
N THR A 698 -9.18 -3.25 -32.25
CA THR A 698 -8.10 -2.30 -32.54
C THR A 698 -7.24 -2.74 -33.73
N LEU A 699 -6.95 -4.04 -33.84
CA LEU A 699 -6.17 -4.62 -34.93
C LEU A 699 -7.01 -4.93 -36.18
N GLY A 700 -8.34 -4.89 -36.10
CA GLY A 700 -9.24 -5.22 -37.22
C GLY A 700 -9.29 -6.71 -37.55
N VAL A 701 -9.10 -7.58 -36.56
CA VAL A 701 -9.11 -9.04 -36.73
C VAL A 701 -10.27 -9.67 -35.95
N PRO A 702 -10.75 -10.87 -36.33
CA PRO A 702 -11.77 -11.56 -35.54
C PRO A 702 -11.22 -12.00 -34.16
N LYS A 703 -12.09 -12.03 -33.14
CA LYS A 703 -11.74 -12.44 -31.76
C LYS A 703 -11.06 -13.81 -31.67
N ASN A 704 -11.39 -14.73 -32.58
CA ASN A 704 -10.80 -16.07 -32.63
C ASN A 704 -9.32 -16.10 -33.04
N ARG A 705 -8.72 -14.96 -33.44
CA ARG A 705 -7.28 -14.81 -33.65
C ARG A 705 -6.54 -14.36 -32.40
N ILE A 706 -7.26 -13.91 -31.38
CA ILE A 706 -6.68 -13.33 -30.18
C ILE A 706 -6.97 -14.25 -29.00
N VAL A 707 -5.92 -14.66 -28.29
CA VAL A 707 -6.05 -15.43 -27.04
C VAL A 707 -5.51 -14.58 -25.89
N CYS A 708 -6.30 -14.34 -24.86
CA CYS A 708 -5.84 -13.66 -23.65
C CYS A 708 -5.77 -14.64 -22.48
N LYS A 709 -4.60 -14.72 -21.84
CA LYS A 709 -4.28 -15.62 -20.73
C LYS A 709 -3.95 -14.83 -19.48
N THR A 710 -4.52 -15.26 -18.36
CA THR A 710 -4.22 -14.73 -17.03
C THR A 710 -4.13 -15.86 -16.03
N LYS A 711 -2.92 -16.09 -15.52
CA LYS A 711 -2.67 -17.12 -14.51
C LYS A 711 -3.04 -16.68 -13.10
N ARG A 712 -2.63 -15.47 -12.72
CA ARG A 712 -2.88 -14.84 -11.42
C ARG A 712 -2.53 -13.35 -11.47
N LEU A 713 -3.06 -12.58 -10.52
CA LEU A 713 -2.72 -11.17 -10.30
C LEU A 713 -2.09 -10.96 -8.92
N GLY A 714 -1.10 -10.07 -8.82
CA GLY A 714 -0.58 -9.52 -7.57
C GLY A 714 -1.49 -8.43 -6.97
N GLY A 715 -2.79 -8.72 -6.93
CA GLY A 715 -3.88 -7.79 -6.57
C GLY A 715 -4.52 -7.15 -7.80
N GLY A 716 -5.82 -6.84 -7.70
CA GLY A 716 -6.60 -6.16 -8.75
C GLY A 716 -7.57 -5.12 -8.19
N PHE A 717 -8.44 -5.54 -7.26
CA PHE A 717 -9.33 -4.65 -6.49
C PHE A 717 -10.30 -3.79 -7.33
N GLY A 718 -10.53 -4.12 -8.59
CA GLY A 718 -11.31 -3.34 -9.56
C GLY A 718 -10.46 -2.57 -10.56
N GLY A 719 -9.25 -2.10 -10.19
CA GLY A 719 -8.40 -1.32 -11.10
C GLY A 719 -7.85 -2.11 -12.28
N LYS A 720 -7.90 -3.44 -12.18
CA LYS A 720 -7.57 -4.35 -13.29
C LYS A 720 -8.81 -4.88 -14.02
N GLU A 721 -9.98 -4.25 -13.86
CA GLU A 721 -11.20 -4.64 -14.57
C GLU A 721 -11.21 -4.14 -16.02
N THR A 722 -10.88 -2.87 -16.25
CA THR A 722 -10.98 -2.23 -17.58
C THR A 722 -9.66 -1.60 -18.04
N ASP A 723 -8.95 -0.90 -17.15
CA ASP A 723 -7.66 -0.23 -17.44
C ASP A 723 -6.58 -1.12 -18.09
N PRO A 724 -6.47 -2.45 -17.84
CA PRO A 724 -5.47 -3.27 -18.54
C PRO A 724 -5.61 -3.25 -20.07
N SER A 725 -6.79 -2.88 -20.60
CA SER A 725 -7.04 -2.75 -22.03
C SER A 725 -6.04 -1.78 -22.66
N LEU A 726 -5.83 -0.60 -22.08
CA LEU A 726 -4.91 0.41 -22.63
C LEU A 726 -3.50 -0.17 -22.87
N PHE A 727 -2.98 -0.89 -21.89
CA PHE A 727 -1.64 -1.47 -21.97
C PHE A 727 -1.58 -2.65 -22.94
N ALA A 728 -2.60 -3.50 -22.95
CA ALA A 728 -2.70 -4.61 -23.90
C ALA A 728 -2.79 -4.12 -25.35
N LEU A 729 -3.55 -3.05 -25.61
CA LEU A 729 -3.71 -2.45 -26.93
C LEU A 729 -2.39 -1.87 -27.45
N THR A 730 -1.66 -1.12 -26.62
CA THR A 730 -0.37 -0.52 -27.01
C THR A 730 0.68 -1.58 -27.35
N VAL A 731 0.80 -2.65 -26.56
CA VAL A 731 1.74 -3.74 -26.88
C VAL A 731 1.26 -4.60 -28.06
N ALA A 732 -0.04 -4.81 -28.24
CA ALA A 732 -0.58 -5.56 -29.37
C ALA A 732 -0.34 -4.84 -30.69
N VAL A 733 -0.53 -3.51 -30.75
CA VAL A 733 -0.21 -2.70 -31.94
C VAL A 733 1.28 -2.80 -32.27
N ALA A 734 2.16 -2.65 -31.28
CA ALA A 734 3.61 -2.79 -31.47
C ALA A 734 3.99 -4.20 -31.95
N ALA A 735 3.44 -5.25 -31.32
CA ALA A 735 3.71 -6.64 -31.66
C ALA A 735 3.22 -6.98 -33.07
N ASN A 736 2.05 -6.50 -33.46
CA ASN A 736 1.50 -6.66 -34.80
C ASN A 736 2.36 -5.95 -35.86
N LYS A 737 2.82 -4.73 -35.59
CA LYS A 737 3.68 -3.97 -36.53
C LYS A 737 5.04 -4.64 -36.72
N LEU A 738 5.66 -5.08 -35.62
CA LEU A 738 7.05 -5.55 -35.60
C LEU A 738 7.19 -7.07 -35.76
N GLN A 739 6.09 -7.82 -35.67
CA GLN A 739 6.06 -9.29 -35.70
C GLN A 739 7.07 -9.90 -34.71
N ARG A 740 7.11 -9.33 -33.51
CA ARG A 740 7.96 -9.73 -32.38
C ARG A 740 7.16 -9.67 -31.09
N ALA A 741 7.55 -10.48 -30.11
CA ALA A 741 6.98 -10.36 -28.76
C ALA A 741 7.31 -8.97 -28.19
N VAL A 742 6.32 -8.31 -27.58
CA VAL A 742 6.47 -7.01 -26.94
C VAL A 742 5.92 -7.06 -25.52
N ARG A 743 6.67 -6.53 -24.57
CA ARG A 743 6.32 -6.45 -23.15
C ARG A 743 6.19 -5.01 -22.66
N ILE A 744 5.20 -4.77 -21.82
CA ILE A 744 5.13 -3.62 -20.92
C ILE A 744 4.95 -4.10 -19.48
N ALA A 745 5.66 -3.46 -18.56
CA ALA A 745 5.42 -3.51 -17.12
C ALA A 745 5.64 -2.09 -16.58
N LEU A 746 4.62 -1.51 -15.97
CA LEU A 746 4.67 -0.12 -15.51
C LEU A 746 5.49 0.02 -14.23
N ASP A 747 6.20 1.14 -14.10
CA ASP A 747 6.62 1.61 -12.78
C ASP A 747 5.42 2.16 -12.01
N ARG A 748 5.54 2.24 -10.68
CA ARG A 748 4.44 2.68 -9.80
C ARG A 748 3.97 4.10 -10.09
N ASP A 749 4.88 5.01 -10.43
CA ASP A 749 4.55 6.40 -10.77
C ASP A 749 3.83 6.51 -12.11
N GLU A 750 4.18 5.66 -13.09
CA GLU A 750 3.46 5.56 -14.37
C GLU A 750 2.04 5.00 -14.15
N ASP A 751 1.94 3.90 -13.41
CA ASP A 751 0.70 3.23 -13.02
C ASP A 751 -0.30 4.24 -12.39
N MET A 752 0.09 4.88 -11.27
CA MET A 752 -0.78 5.80 -10.52
C MET A 752 -1.16 7.09 -11.27
N VAL A 753 -0.37 7.52 -12.26
CA VAL A 753 -0.68 8.74 -13.05
C VAL A 753 -1.62 8.42 -14.22
N ILE A 754 -1.55 7.20 -14.76
CA ILE A 754 -2.29 6.80 -15.97
C ILE A 754 -3.63 6.15 -15.60
N THR A 755 -3.65 5.27 -14.60
CA THR A 755 -4.83 4.47 -14.27
C THR A 755 -5.85 5.24 -13.46
N GLY A 756 -7.12 4.85 -13.59
CA GLY A 756 -8.19 5.40 -12.79
C GLY A 756 -8.07 5.02 -11.32
N SER A 757 -8.69 5.81 -10.45
CA SER A 757 -8.80 5.51 -9.02
C SER A 757 -10.25 5.23 -8.63
N ARG A 758 -10.54 5.06 -7.33
CA ARG A 758 -11.91 5.17 -6.82
C ARG A 758 -12.42 6.59 -7.04
N HIS A 759 -13.63 6.71 -7.59
CA HIS A 759 -14.35 7.98 -7.71
C HIS A 759 -14.43 8.75 -6.38
N PRO A 760 -13.88 9.99 -6.31
CA PRO A 760 -14.26 10.98 -5.32
C PRO A 760 -15.75 11.31 -5.41
N TYR A 761 -16.41 11.55 -4.27
CA TYR A 761 -17.83 11.87 -4.20
C TYR A 761 -18.09 13.16 -3.44
N MET A 762 -19.18 13.84 -3.78
CA MET A 762 -19.81 14.88 -2.97
C MET A 762 -21.30 14.54 -2.85
N GLY A 763 -21.81 14.47 -1.62
CA GLY A 763 -23.22 14.26 -1.33
C GLY A 763 -23.84 15.52 -0.74
N ARG A 764 -24.90 16.06 -1.36
CA ARG A 764 -25.75 17.11 -0.77
C ARG A 764 -27.03 16.45 -0.29
N TYR A 765 -27.31 16.50 0.99
CA TYR A 765 -28.43 15.77 1.58
C TYR A 765 -29.36 16.69 2.38
N LYS A 766 -30.62 16.29 2.42
CA LYS A 766 -31.67 16.78 3.29
C LYS A 766 -32.40 15.58 3.87
N VAL A 767 -32.41 15.43 5.19
CA VAL A 767 -33.01 14.29 5.88
C VAL A 767 -33.95 14.77 6.98
N GLY A 768 -35.11 14.12 7.08
CA GLY A 768 -36.19 14.43 8.01
C GLY A 768 -36.41 13.31 9.02
N PHE A 769 -36.52 13.68 10.30
CA PHE A 769 -36.71 12.78 11.43
C PHE A 769 -37.91 13.20 12.28
N THR A 770 -38.54 12.25 12.96
CA THR A 770 -39.43 12.53 14.10
C THR A 770 -38.61 12.93 15.34
N LYS A 771 -39.26 13.52 16.35
CA LYS A 771 -38.65 13.77 17.68
C LYS A 771 -38.11 12.50 18.35
N THR A 772 -38.68 11.34 18.04
CA THR A 772 -38.24 10.04 18.58
C THR A 772 -37.06 9.45 17.83
N GLY A 773 -36.62 10.07 16.72
CA GLY A 773 -35.47 9.62 15.94
C GLY A 773 -35.77 8.70 14.76
N LEU A 774 -37.05 8.52 14.38
CA LEU A 774 -37.39 7.73 13.20
C LEU A 774 -37.21 8.54 11.92
N ILE A 775 -36.53 7.98 10.92
CA ILE A 775 -36.36 8.64 9.62
C ILE A 775 -37.70 8.66 8.87
N GLN A 776 -38.08 9.83 8.36
CA GLN A 776 -39.32 10.03 7.59
C GLN A 776 -39.06 10.36 6.12
N ALA A 777 -37.96 11.06 5.81
CA ALA A 777 -37.66 11.50 4.46
C ALA A 777 -36.15 11.63 4.22
N LEU A 778 -35.70 11.27 3.02
CA LEU A 778 -34.34 11.53 2.54
C LEU A 778 -34.37 12.07 1.11
N GLU A 779 -33.79 13.23 0.91
CA GLU A 779 -33.45 13.76 -0.41
C GLU A 779 -31.94 13.92 -0.51
N VAL A 780 -31.31 13.37 -1.55
CA VAL A 780 -29.85 13.43 -1.69
C VAL A 780 -29.41 13.48 -3.15
N ASP A 781 -28.48 14.40 -3.43
CA ASP A 781 -27.75 14.50 -4.68
C ASP A 781 -26.32 14.00 -4.50
N LEU A 782 -25.95 12.97 -5.27
CA LEU A 782 -24.62 12.39 -5.30
C LEU A 782 -23.91 12.84 -6.58
N TYR A 783 -22.72 13.42 -6.43
CA TYR A 783 -21.86 13.83 -7.53
C TYR A 783 -20.56 13.05 -7.45
N SER A 784 -20.20 12.31 -8.49
CA SER A 784 -18.92 11.60 -8.58
C SER A 784 -17.98 12.33 -9.54
N ASN A 785 -16.71 12.50 -9.15
CA ASN A 785 -15.68 12.89 -10.11
C ASN A 785 -15.31 11.65 -10.95
N SER A 786 -15.73 11.63 -12.21
CA SER A 786 -15.61 10.45 -13.08
C SER A 786 -14.38 10.47 -13.97
N GLY A 787 -13.69 11.61 -14.08
CA GLY A 787 -12.61 11.80 -15.04
C GLY A 787 -13.13 12.12 -16.43
N TYR A 788 -12.28 11.95 -17.44
CA TYR A 788 -12.55 12.45 -18.79
C TYR A 788 -13.44 11.54 -19.65
N ALA A 789 -13.61 10.27 -19.27
CA ALA A 789 -14.35 9.23 -20.00
C ALA A 789 -15.30 8.47 -19.07
N LEU A 790 -16.21 7.68 -19.65
CA LEU A 790 -17.27 7.00 -18.91
C LEU A 790 -16.74 5.85 -18.05
N ASP A 791 -15.92 4.97 -18.64
CA ASP A 791 -15.51 3.71 -18.04
C ASP A 791 -16.70 3.01 -17.33
N LEU A 792 -16.59 2.71 -16.04
CA LEU A 792 -17.64 2.09 -15.22
C LEU A 792 -18.42 3.11 -14.37
N SER A 793 -18.26 4.41 -14.60
CA SER A 793 -18.78 5.48 -13.73
C SER A 793 -20.29 5.44 -13.53
N SER A 794 -21.06 5.18 -14.59
CA SER A 794 -22.53 5.06 -14.49
C SER A 794 -22.95 3.86 -13.62
N ALA A 795 -22.27 2.72 -13.77
CA ALA A 795 -22.53 1.53 -12.95
C ALA A 795 -22.10 1.74 -11.48
N VAL A 796 -21.00 2.45 -11.24
CA VAL A 796 -20.54 2.85 -9.90
C VAL A 796 -21.58 3.77 -9.25
N MET A 797 -22.10 4.76 -9.97
CA MET A 797 -23.17 5.64 -9.49
C MET A 797 -24.45 4.86 -9.19
N ALA A 798 -24.84 3.91 -10.05
CA ALA A 798 -26.00 3.05 -9.78
C ALA A 798 -25.90 2.32 -8.45
N ARG A 799 -24.73 1.73 -8.16
CA ARG A 799 -24.53 1.07 -6.88
C ARG A 799 -24.53 2.04 -5.70
N ALA A 800 -23.96 3.24 -5.84
CA ALA A 800 -24.05 4.27 -4.81
C ALA A 800 -25.52 4.67 -4.51
N VAL A 801 -26.32 4.87 -5.57
CA VAL A 801 -27.76 5.18 -5.48
C VAL A 801 -28.53 4.04 -4.79
N PHE A 802 -28.20 2.78 -5.05
CA PHE A 802 -28.83 1.62 -4.39
C PHE A 802 -28.39 1.37 -2.94
N HIS A 803 -27.41 2.11 -2.42
CA HIS A 803 -26.86 1.89 -1.07
C HIS A 803 -26.81 3.18 -0.24
N VAL A 804 -27.46 4.25 -0.68
CA VAL A 804 -27.42 5.54 0.03
C VAL A 804 -28.18 5.51 1.35
N GLU A 805 -29.07 4.53 1.53
CA GLU A 805 -29.81 4.28 2.76
C GLU A 805 -29.07 3.39 3.76
N ASN A 806 -27.94 2.80 3.37
CA ASN A 806 -27.23 1.77 4.13
C ASN A 806 -28.17 0.66 4.63
N SER A 807 -28.32 0.54 5.95
CA SER A 807 -29.11 -0.47 6.63
C SER A 807 -30.40 0.10 7.21
N TYR A 808 -30.80 1.31 6.80
CA TYR A 808 -31.89 2.05 7.42
C TYR A 808 -33.16 2.04 6.57
N HIS A 809 -34.29 1.76 7.21
CA HIS A 809 -35.59 1.85 6.57
C HIS A 809 -36.02 3.33 6.44
N ILE A 810 -36.18 3.78 5.19
CA ILE A 810 -36.56 5.17 4.87
C ILE A 810 -37.83 5.14 4.01
N PRO A 811 -38.98 5.63 4.51
CA PRO A 811 -40.25 5.48 3.81
C PRO A 811 -40.40 6.38 2.58
N ASN A 812 -39.81 7.58 2.60
CA ASN A 812 -39.88 8.55 1.51
C ASN A 812 -38.47 8.96 1.08
N VAL A 813 -38.11 8.70 -0.17
CA VAL A 813 -36.74 8.88 -0.66
C VAL A 813 -36.71 9.42 -2.08
N VAL A 814 -35.82 10.37 -2.32
CA VAL A 814 -35.43 10.85 -3.66
C VAL A 814 -33.92 10.93 -3.71
N VAL A 815 -33.31 10.18 -4.63
CA VAL A 815 -31.85 10.15 -4.84
C VAL A 815 -31.59 10.55 -6.29
N ARG A 816 -30.63 11.46 -6.50
CA ARG A 816 -30.17 11.84 -7.83
C ARG A 816 -28.64 11.66 -7.91
N GLY A 817 -28.16 11.00 -8.95
CA GLY A 817 -26.74 10.69 -9.15
C GLY A 817 -26.19 11.31 -10.43
N TYR A 818 -25.07 12.04 -10.33
CA TYR A 818 -24.43 12.77 -11.43
C TYR A 818 -22.97 12.33 -11.59
N CYS A 819 -22.62 11.85 -12.79
CA CYS A 819 -21.24 11.52 -13.16
C CYS A 819 -20.56 12.76 -13.75
N CYS A 820 -19.78 13.49 -12.95
CA CYS A 820 -19.10 14.72 -13.37
C CYS A 820 -17.94 14.40 -14.31
N LYS A 821 -17.93 15.02 -15.49
CA LYS A 821 -16.85 14.91 -16.48
C LYS A 821 -15.77 15.96 -16.19
N THR A 822 -14.54 15.50 -15.97
CA THR A 822 -13.40 16.34 -15.58
C THR A 822 -12.15 15.99 -16.40
N ASN A 823 -11.13 16.82 -16.36
CA ASN A 823 -9.84 16.64 -17.02
C ASN A 823 -8.83 15.88 -16.14
N LEU A 824 -9.31 14.81 -15.50
CA LEU A 824 -8.51 13.86 -14.72
C LEU A 824 -8.58 12.47 -15.38
N PRO A 825 -7.63 11.55 -15.08
CA PRO A 825 -7.75 10.16 -15.51
C PRO A 825 -9.13 9.59 -15.22
N SER A 826 -9.65 8.78 -16.16
CA SER A 826 -10.98 8.16 -16.02
C SER A 826 -10.98 7.27 -14.80
N ASN A 827 -11.81 7.57 -13.79
CA ASN A 827 -11.91 6.72 -12.60
C ASN A 827 -12.66 5.43 -12.94
N THR A 828 -12.37 4.36 -12.20
CA THR A 828 -12.84 3.01 -12.51
C THR A 828 -13.36 2.28 -11.27
N ALA A 829 -13.64 0.98 -11.40
CA ALA A 829 -14.04 0.10 -10.32
C ALA A 829 -13.01 0.11 -9.18
N PHE A 830 -13.48 0.24 -7.95
CA PHE A 830 -12.73 -0.12 -6.75
C PHE A 830 -13.63 -0.95 -5.85
N ARG A 831 -13.13 -2.01 -5.20
CA ARG A 831 -13.83 -2.80 -4.16
C ARG A 831 -14.86 -1.98 -3.36
N GLY A 832 -16.13 -2.38 -3.46
CA GLY A 832 -17.31 -1.68 -2.92
C GLY A 832 -18.11 -0.90 -3.98
N PHE A 833 -17.43 -0.40 -5.01
CA PHE A 833 -18.01 0.05 -6.28
C PHE A 833 -19.08 1.14 -6.11
N GLY A 834 -18.76 2.24 -5.41
CA GLY A 834 -19.67 3.38 -5.17
C GLY A 834 -20.38 3.33 -3.83
N ALA A 835 -20.68 2.14 -3.31
CA ALA A 835 -21.36 2.00 -2.02
C ALA A 835 -20.56 2.60 -0.84
N PRO A 836 -19.23 2.38 -0.67
CA PRO A 836 -18.51 3.00 0.45
C PRO A 836 -18.64 4.52 0.51
N GLN A 837 -18.72 5.17 -0.65
CA GLN A 837 -18.91 6.61 -0.74
C GLN A 837 -20.31 7.04 -0.26
N SER A 838 -21.37 6.37 -0.75
CA SER A 838 -22.75 6.67 -0.32
C SER A 838 -22.99 6.32 1.15
N LEU A 839 -22.40 5.23 1.64
CA LEU A 839 -22.48 4.80 3.03
C LEU A 839 -21.81 5.81 3.98
N LEU A 840 -20.68 6.39 3.62
CA LEU A 840 -20.05 7.43 4.44
C LEU A 840 -20.90 8.70 4.50
N ILE A 841 -21.52 9.10 3.39
CA ILE A 841 -22.48 10.21 3.35
C ILE A 841 -23.69 9.89 4.25
N CYS A 842 -24.19 8.65 4.19
CA CYS A 842 -25.27 8.14 5.05
C CYS A 842 -24.93 8.29 6.53
N GLU A 843 -23.79 7.76 6.95
CA GLU A 843 -23.38 7.79 8.37
C GLU A 843 -23.08 9.21 8.86
N THR A 844 -22.69 10.13 7.96
CA THR A 844 -22.46 11.53 8.32
C THR A 844 -23.74 12.23 8.78
N TRP A 845 -24.83 12.10 8.01
CA TRP A 845 -26.09 12.71 8.42
C TRP A 845 -26.74 11.97 9.60
N MET A 846 -26.45 10.68 9.77
CA MET A 846 -26.89 9.90 10.94
C MET A 846 -26.24 10.44 12.23
N GLU A 847 -24.93 10.72 12.23
CA GLU A 847 -24.23 11.29 13.38
C GLU A 847 -24.69 12.72 13.69
N GLN A 848 -24.89 13.55 12.66
CA GLN A 848 -25.45 14.89 12.84
C GLN A 848 -26.87 14.84 13.44
N ALA A 849 -27.68 13.85 13.04
CA ALA A 849 -29.01 13.63 13.59
C ALA A 849 -28.97 13.23 15.06
N ALA A 850 -28.09 12.30 15.42
CA ALA A 850 -27.87 11.88 16.80
C ALA A 850 -27.56 13.09 17.70
N HIS A 851 -26.65 13.98 17.26
CA HIS A 851 -26.30 15.18 18.00
C HIS A 851 -27.48 16.17 18.12
N LYS A 852 -28.22 16.41 17.04
CA LYS A 852 -29.33 17.37 17.02
C LYS A 852 -30.55 16.90 17.82
N LEU A 853 -30.82 15.60 17.82
CA LEU A 853 -31.89 14.96 18.58
C LEU A 853 -31.50 14.66 20.04
N ASN A 854 -30.20 14.76 20.37
CA ASN A 854 -29.64 14.35 21.66
C ASN A 854 -29.94 12.86 21.98
N ILE A 855 -29.79 11.99 20.98
CA ILE A 855 -29.95 10.54 21.09
C ILE A 855 -28.56 9.91 20.84
N PRO A 856 -28.11 8.93 21.65
CA PRO A 856 -26.88 8.20 21.35
C PRO A 856 -26.90 7.60 19.93
N CYS A 857 -25.83 7.81 19.16
CA CYS A 857 -25.84 7.48 17.74
C CYS A 857 -26.07 5.99 17.47
N ASP A 858 -25.55 5.09 18.30
CA ASP A 858 -25.81 3.65 18.22
C ASP A 858 -27.29 3.33 18.38
N LYS A 859 -28.00 3.99 19.30
CA LYS A 859 -29.45 3.81 19.50
C LYS A 859 -30.28 4.38 18.36
N LEU A 860 -29.87 5.52 17.80
CA LEU A 860 -30.52 6.09 16.62
C LEU A 860 -30.37 5.17 15.40
N ARG A 861 -29.19 4.54 15.22
CA ARG A 861 -28.97 3.54 14.18
C ARG A 861 -29.85 2.30 14.40
N GLU A 862 -29.83 1.74 15.61
CA GLU A 862 -30.55 0.54 16.00
C GLU A 862 -32.06 0.63 15.71
N MET A 863 -32.71 1.74 16.10
CA MET A 863 -34.16 1.91 15.92
C MET A 863 -34.59 2.06 14.45
N ASN A 864 -33.66 2.45 13.56
CA ASN A 864 -33.93 2.64 12.13
C ASN A 864 -33.46 1.45 11.28
N LEU A 865 -32.89 0.40 11.87
CA LEU A 865 -32.48 -0.80 11.12
C LEU A 865 -33.66 -1.42 10.38
N TYR A 866 -33.39 -1.91 9.17
CA TYR A 866 -34.34 -2.74 8.43
C TYR A 866 -34.78 -3.98 9.22
N LYS A 867 -36.02 -4.39 8.99
CA LYS A 867 -36.62 -5.63 9.48
C LYS A 867 -36.92 -6.59 8.33
N GLU A 868 -37.13 -7.85 8.68
CA GLU A 868 -37.55 -8.89 7.73
C GLU A 868 -38.79 -8.45 6.92
N GLY A 869 -38.75 -8.64 5.61
CA GLY A 869 -39.85 -8.32 4.69
C GLY A 869 -39.97 -6.84 4.32
N GLU A 870 -39.24 -5.93 4.97
CA GLU A 870 -39.24 -4.52 4.58
C GLU A 870 -38.60 -4.32 3.21
N LEU A 871 -39.11 -3.33 2.47
CA LEU A 871 -38.65 -3.02 1.13
C LEU A 871 -37.50 -2.01 1.17
N THR A 872 -36.52 -2.19 0.29
CA THR A 872 -35.49 -1.18 -0.01
C THR A 872 -36.08 0.00 -0.81
N PRO A 873 -35.35 1.11 -1.01
CA PRO A 873 -35.77 2.23 -1.88
C PRO A 873 -36.16 1.83 -3.30
N TYR A 874 -35.60 0.72 -3.81
CA TYR A 874 -35.87 0.16 -5.14
C TYR A 874 -36.84 -1.04 -5.10
N ASN A 875 -37.68 -1.13 -4.06
CA ASN A 875 -38.76 -2.11 -3.89
C ASN A 875 -38.30 -3.58 -3.81
N HIS A 876 -37.07 -3.84 -3.40
CA HIS A 876 -36.61 -5.20 -3.15
C HIS A 876 -36.96 -5.60 -1.71
N PRO A 877 -37.69 -6.71 -1.48
CA PRO A 877 -37.98 -7.20 -0.13
C PRO A 877 -36.76 -7.87 0.49
N LEU A 878 -36.40 -7.48 1.73
CA LEU A 878 -35.32 -8.15 2.45
C LEU A 878 -35.80 -9.48 3.03
N THR A 879 -35.31 -10.57 2.46
CA THR A 879 -35.52 -11.94 2.96
C THR A 879 -34.28 -12.42 3.71
N ASP A 880 -34.47 -13.19 4.78
CA ASP A 880 -33.39 -13.70 5.64
C ASP A 880 -32.50 -12.57 6.19
N CYS A 881 -33.12 -11.49 6.65
CA CYS A 881 -32.45 -10.30 7.14
C CYS A 881 -31.71 -10.56 8.46
N THR A 882 -30.39 -10.74 8.38
CA THR A 882 -29.54 -11.01 9.56
C THR A 882 -29.01 -9.76 10.26
N LEU A 883 -29.45 -8.55 9.89
CA LEU A 883 -28.90 -7.28 10.41
C LEU A 883 -29.02 -7.18 11.94
N GLY A 884 -30.20 -7.50 12.50
CA GLY A 884 -30.43 -7.48 13.94
C GLY A 884 -29.50 -8.42 14.71
N ARG A 885 -29.35 -9.66 14.22
CA ARG A 885 -28.42 -10.64 14.81
C ARG A 885 -26.97 -10.14 14.78
N CYS A 886 -26.50 -9.66 13.64
CA CYS A 886 -25.14 -9.14 13.50
C CYS A 886 -24.87 -7.93 14.42
N TRP A 887 -25.87 -7.06 14.58
CA TRP A 887 -25.80 -5.92 15.49
C TRP A 887 -25.68 -6.36 16.95
N GLU A 888 -26.57 -7.25 17.40
CA GLU A 888 -26.56 -7.80 18.76
C GLU A 888 -25.23 -8.51 19.07
N ASP A 889 -24.75 -9.35 18.15
CA ASP A 889 -23.50 -10.08 18.29
C ASP A 889 -22.30 -9.13 18.44
N VAL A 890 -22.19 -8.09 17.58
CA VAL A 890 -21.03 -7.18 17.63
C VAL A 890 -21.05 -6.31 18.89
N VAL A 891 -22.23 -5.84 19.32
CA VAL A 891 -22.39 -5.04 20.54
C VAL A 891 -21.99 -5.86 21.76
N LYS A 892 -22.46 -7.11 21.84
CA LYS A 892 -22.17 -8.02 22.95
C LYS A 892 -20.70 -8.45 22.96
N GLN A 893 -20.19 -8.99 21.86
CA GLN A 893 -18.82 -9.54 21.79
C GLN A 893 -17.74 -8.46 21.97
N SER A 894 -18.03 -7.21 21.57
CA SER A 894 -17.08 -6.11 21.73
C SER A 894 -17.10 -5.44 23.10
N ASN A 895 -18.00 -5.85 24.02
CA ASN A 895 -18.27 -5.18 25.29
C ASN A 895 -18.49 -3.67 25.12
N TYR A 896 -19.31 -3.29 24.13
CA TYR A 896 -19.42 -1.91 23.63
C TYR A 896 -19.77 -0.91 24.74
N GLU A 897 -20.81 -1.20 25.53
CA GLU A 897 -21.31 -0.30 26.59
C GLU A 897 -20.25 -0.07 27.68
N GLN A 898 -19.60 -1.13 28.15
CA GLN A 898 -18.52 -1.00 29.14
C GLN A 898 -17.38 -0.15 28.60
N ARG A 899 -16.93 -0.39 27.36
CA ARG A 899 -15.85 0.38 26.75
C ARG A 899 -16.22 1.83 26.50
N GLN A 900 -17.49 2.11 26.20
CA GLN A 900 -17.99 3.47 26.08
C GLN A 900 -17.87 4.22 27.43
N ASN A 901 -18.24 3.57 28.53
CA ASN A 901 -18.05 4.12 29.88
C ASN A 901 -16.57 4.37 30.21
N ASP A 902 -15.69 3.40 29.93
CA ASP A 902 -14.25 3.55 30.15
C ASP A 902 -13.66 4.70 29.33
N ILE A 903 -14.15 4.91 28.10
CA ILE A 903 -13.76 6.03 27.25
C ILE A 903 -14.23 7.36 27.81
N ASN A 904 -15.44 7.43 28.37
CA ASN A 904 -15.94 8.64 29.02
C ASN A 904 -15.08 9.06 30.21
N VAL A 905 -14.68 8.09 31.04
CA VAL A 905 -13.72 8.31 32.15
C VAL A 905 -12.38 8.78 31.60
N PHE A 906 -11.80 8.07 30.62
CA PHE A 906 -10.54 8.48 30.02
C PHE A 906 -10.59 9.91 29.47
N ASN A 907 -11.68 10.27 28.78
CA ASN A 907 -11.86 11.58 28.18
C ASN A 907 -12.09 12.69 29.23
N SER A 908 -12.67 12.41 30.40
CA SER A 908 -12.80 13.41 31.47
C SER A 908 -11.46 13.67 32.17
N GLU A 909 -10.61 12.65 32.26
CA GLU A 909 -9.30 12.73 32.91
C GLU A 909 -8.19 13.27 32.00
N ASN A 910 -8.34 13.25 30.67
CA ASN A 910 -7.29 13.63 29.72
C ASN A 910 -7.69 14.85 28.89
N ARG A 911 -6.93 15.94 28.96
CA ARG A 911 -7.23 17.18 28.23
C ARG A 911 -6.78 17.16 26.76
N TRP A 912 -5.63 16.53 26.50
CA TRP A 912 -4.92 16.59 25.21
C TRP A 912 -4.90 15.27 24.43
N MET A 913 -5.44 14.20 25.03
CA MET A 913 -5.70 12.93 24.35
C MET A 913 -7.17 12.57 24.57
N LYS A 914 -7.83 12.13 23.50
CA LYS A 914 -9.22 11.66 23.55
C LYS A 914 -9.33 10.30 22.87
N ARG A 915 -10.32 9.50 23.29
CA ARG A 915 -10.72 8.23 22.68
C ARG A 915 -12.16 8.35 22.17
N GLY A 916 -12.47 7.56 21.15
CA GLY A 916 -13.82 7.43 20.60
C GLY A 916 -14.08 5.97 20.23
N ILE A 917 -15.36 5.59 20.20
CA ILE A 917 -15.83 4.27 19.78
C ILE A 917 -17.11 4.46 18.97
N ALA A 918 -17.29 3.66 17.93
CA ALA A 918 -18.49 3.64 17.11
C ALA A 918 -18.80 2.21 16.66
N VAL A 919 -20.09 1.91 16.51
CA VAL A 919 -20.61 0.69 15.89
C VAL A 919 -21.52 1.12 14.73
N ILE A 920 -21.31 0.50 13.56
CA ILE A 920 -21.93 0.91 12.28
C ILE A 920 -22.44 -0.36 11.58
N PRO A 921 -23.73 -0.44 11.19
CA PRO A 921 -24.27 -1.57 10.43
C PRO A 921 -23.92 -1.43 8.94
N VAL A 922 -23.92 -2.52 8.19
CA VAL A 922 -23.75 -2.49 6.73
C VAL A 922 -24.67 -3.50 6.05
N LYS A 923 -25.42 -3.03 5.05
CA LYS A 923 -26.11 -3.87 4.04
C LYS A 923 -25.42 -3.67 2.69
N PHE A 924 -25.07 -4.76 2.01
CA PHE A 924 -24.43 -4.71 0.69
C PHE A 924 -25.07 -5.72 -0.27
N GLY A 925 -25.59 -5.25 -1.40
CA GLY A 925 -26.21 -6.10 -2.42
C GLY A 925 -25.17 -6.83 -3.28
N ILE A 926 -25.33 -8.14 -3.45
CA ILE A 926 -24.44 -9.00 -4.25
C ILE A 926 -25.09 -9.29 -5.60
N ALA A 927 -24.32 -9.05 -6.68
CA ALA A 927 -24.60 -9.29 -8.10
C ALA A 927 -24.01 -8.12 -8.92
N PHE A 928 -23.79 -8.33 -10.21
CA PHE A 928 -23.66 -7.22 -11.16
C PHE A 928 -24.98 -6.47 -11.27
N THR A 929 -24.92 -5.14 -11.35
CA THR A 929 -26.11 -4.29 -11.57
C THR A 929 -26.74 -4.51 -12.95
N LEU A 930 -25.95 -5.01 -13.92
CA LEU A 930 -26.43 -5.46 -15.22
C LEU A 930 -26.65 -6.97 -15.21
N ALA A 931 -27.90 -7.39 -15.44
CA ALA A 931 -28.32 -8.77 -15.30
C ALA A 931 -27.49 -9.76 -16.14
N PHE A 932 -27.18 -9.41 -17.40
CA PHE A 932 -26.44 -10.31 -18.30
C PHE A 932 -25.00 -10.58 -17.86
N LEU A 933 -24.40 -9.76 -17.00
CA LEU A 933 -23.06 -10.03 -16.48
C LEU A 933 -23.06 -11.13 -15.39
N ASN A 934 -24.21 -11.47 -14.84
CA ASN A 934 -24.36 -12.56 -13.87
C ASN A 934 -24.40 -13.91 -14.59
N GLN A 935 -23.30 -14.29 -15.23
CA GLN A 935 -23.13 -15.58 -15.89
C GLN A 935 -21.68 -16.05 -15.75
N ALA A 936 -21.48 -17.37 -15.83
CA ALA A 936 -20.15 -17.96 -15.84
C ALA A 936 -20.12 -19.28 -16.62
N GLY A 937 -18.95 -19.62 -17.14
CA GLY A 937 -18.66 -20.90 -17.79
C GLY A 937 -17.50 -21.64 -17.13
N ALA A 938 -17.50 -22.96 -17.30
CA ALA A 938 -16.41 -23.85 -16.88
C ALA A 938 -16.19 -24.96 -17.92
N LEU A 939 -14.97 -25.49 -17.97
CA LEU A 939 -14.55 -26.62 -18.79
C LEU A 939 -13.75 -27.58 -17.91
N ILE A 940 -14.12 -28.86 -17.94
CA ILE A 940 -13.44 -29.91 -17.19
C ILE A 940 -12.97 -31.02 -18.12
N HIS A 941 -11.78 -31.55 -17.85
CA HIS A 941 -11.21 -32.74 -18.47
C HIS A 941 -10.80 -33.72 -17.39
N VAL A 942 -11.21 -34.99 -17.54
CA VAL A 942 -10.68 -36.10 -16.74
C VAL A 942 -9.76 -36.93 -17.63
N TYR A 943 -8.48 -36.97 -17.30
CA TYR A 943 -7.49 -37.78 -18.01
C TYR A 943 -7.54 -39.23 -17.55
N THR A 944 -6.97 -40.15 -18.32
CA THR A 944 -7.05 -41.60 -18.09
C THR A 944 -6.29 -42.07 -16.83
N ASP A 945 -5.38 -41.24 -16.31
CA ASP A 945 -4.74 -41.45 -15.01
C ASP A 945 -5.63 -41.02 -13.81
N GLY A 946 -6.82 -40.49 -14.10
CA GLY A 946 -7.77 -39.96 -13.13
C GLY A 946 -7.49 -38.51 -12.71
N SER A 947 -6.45 -37.87 -13.22
CA SER A 947 -6.22 -36.45 -12.96
C SER A 947 -7.28 -35.59 -13.66
N VAL A 948 -7.63 -34.47 -13.03
CA VAL A 948 -8.69 -33.57 -13.49
C VAL A 948 -8.11 -32.19 -13.74
N LEU A 949 -8.23 -31.70 -14.97
CA LEU A 949 -7.92 -30.32 -15.32
C LEU A 949 -9.21 -29.51 -15.41
N LEU A 950 -9.29 -28.46 -14.61
CA LEU A 950 -10.41 -27.55 -14.53
C LEU A 950 -10.01 -26.17 -15.06
N ALA A 951 -10.85 -25.61 -15.92
CA ALA A 951 -10.79 -24.22 -16.35
C ALA A 951 -12.14 -23.55 -16.07
N HIS A 952 -12.11 -22.28 -15.67
CA HIS A 952 -13.30 -21.44 -15.49
C HIS A 952 -12.95 -19.99 -15.83
N CYS A 953 -13.98 -19.17 -16.04
CA CYS A 953 -13.78 -17.81 -16.55
C CYS A 953 -13.20 -16.82 -15.52
N GLY A 954 -13.40 -17.06 -14.23
CA GLY A 954 -12.90 -16.20 -13.17
C GLY A 954 -11.38 -16.28 -12.94
N VAL A 955 -10.76 -15.16 -12.57
CA VAL A 955 -9.31 -14.95 -12.42
C VAL A 955 -8.90 -14.95 -10.93
N GLU A 956 -7.79 -15.60 -10.61
CA GLU A 956 -7.17 -15.52 -9.28
C GLU A 956 -6.42 -14.19 -9.09
N MET A 957 -6.76 -13.46 -8.03
CA MET A 957 -6.11 -12.19 -7.64
C MET A 957 -5.79 -12.13 -6.15
N GLY A 958 -5.82 -13.29 -5.48
CA GLY A 958 -5.52 -13.49 -4.06
C GLY A 958 -6.73 -13.84 -3.19
N GLN A 959 -7.93 -13.77 -3.75
CA GLN A 959 -9.19 -14.10 -3.08
C GLN A 959 -9.42 -15.62 -2.92
N GLY A 960 -8.54 -16.45 -3.49
CA GLY A 960 -8.63 -17.91 -3.42
C GLY A 960 -9.76 -18.47 -4.26
N LEU A 961 -10.05 -17.84 -5.40
CA LEU A 961 -11.10 -18.32 -6.31
C LEU A 961 -10.77 -19.71 -6.85
N HIS A 962 -9.53 -19.93 -7.32
CA HIS A 962 -9.12 -21.24 -7.81
C HIS A 962 -9.15 -22.30 -6.70
N THR A 963 -8.76 -21.91 -5.48
CA THR A 963 -8.88 -22.79 -4.29
C THR A 963 -10.33 -23.23 -4.10
N LYS A 964 -11.28 -22.29 -4.11
CA LYS A 964 -12.72 -22.58 -3.96
C LYS A 964 -13.26 -23.45 -5.10
N MET A 965 -12.86 -23.21 -6.34
CA MET A 965 -13.34 -24.03 -7.47
C MET A 965 -12.82 -25.47 -7.41
N ILE A 966 -11.58 -25.67 -6.95
CA ILE A 966 -11.03 -27.01 -6.66
C ILE A 966 -11.83 -27.68 -5.53
N GLN A 967 -12.17 -26.95 -4.46
CA GLN A 967 -13.00 -27.47 -3.37
C GLN A 967 -14.38 -27.91 -3.86
N VAL A 968 -15.03 -27.09 -4.68
CA VAL A 968 -16.34 -27.38 -5.27
C VAL A 968 -16.27 -28.63 -6.15
N ALA A 969 -15.30 -28.71 -7.06
CA ALA A 969 -15.12 -29.87 -7.92
C ALA A 969 -14.83 -31.15 -7.12
N SER A 970 -14.01 -31.05 -6.06
CA SER A 970 -13.69 -32.16 -5.15
C SER A 970 -14.94 -32.73 -4.46
N ARG A 971 -15.84 -31.87 -3.95
CA ARG A 971 -17.11 -32.31 -3.35
C ARG A 971 -18.00 -33.03 -4.37
N VAL A 972 -18.18 -32.46 -5.56
CA VAL A 972 -19.10 -33.02 -6.57
C VAL A 972 -18.59 -34.33 -7.15
N LEU A 973 -17.29 -34.39 -7.49
CA LEU A 973 -16.65 -35.60 -8.04
C LEU A 973 -16.34 -36.66 -6.97
N LYS A 974 -16.37 -36.27 -5.68
CA LYS A 974 -16.02 -37.11 -4.52
C LYS A 974 -14.59 -37.67 -4.60
N ILE A 975 -13.64 -36.83 -5.02
CA ILE A 975 -12.21 -37.17 -5.10
C ILE A 975 -11.38 -36.14 -4.32
N PRO A 976 -10.16 -36.49 -3.87
CA PRO A 976 -9.28 -35.53 -3.19
C PRO A 976 -8.93 -34.31 -4.06
N MET A 977 -8.74 -33.15 -3.42
CA MET A 977 -8.28 -31.93 -4.12
C MET A 977 -6.97 -32.11 -4.88
N SER A 978 -6.09 -33.01 -4.42
CA SER A 978 -4.81 -33.31 -5.08
C SER A 978 -4.95 -33.92 -6.47
N CYS A 979 -6.13 -34.46 -6.82
CA CYS A 979 -6.43 -34.96 -8.16
C CYS A 979 -6.88 -33.86 -9.12
N ILE A 980 -7.15 -32.64 -8.65
CA ILE A 980 -7.76 -31.56 -9.42
C ILE A 980 -6.78 -30.38 -9.52
N HIS A 981 -6.56 -29.91 -10.73
CA HIS A 981 -5.65 -28.79 -11.01
C HIS A 981 -6.34 -27.71 -11.85
N ILE A 982 -5.98 -26.45 -11.60
CA ILE A 982 -6.33 -25.30 -12.44
C ILE A 982 -5.01 -24.65 -12.88
N THR A 983 -4.84 -24.44 -14.18
CA THR A 983 -3.62 -23.84 -14.72
C THR A 983 -3.70 -22.32 -14.77
N GLU A 984 -4.75 -21.78 -15.41
CA GLU A 984 -4.96 -20.36 -15.68
C GLU A 984 -6.39 -20.10 -16.18
N SER A 985 -6.78 -18.83 -16.30
CA SER A 985 -7.98 -18.38 -17.01
C SER A 985 -7.61 -17.95 -18.43
N SER A 986 -8.30 -18.47 -19.44
CA SER A 986 -7.97 -18.20 -20.85
C SER A 986 -9.20 -18.15 -21.75
N THR A 987 -9.19 -17.27 -22.74
CA THR A 987 -10.31 -17.09 -23.69
C THR A 987 -10.46 -18.23 -24.70
N ASP A 988 -9.43 -19.07 -24.87
CA ASP A 988 -9.46 -20.27 -25.71
C ASP A 988 -10.07 -21.50 -25.02
N THR A 989 -10.26 -21.46 -23.69
CA THR A 989 -10.93 -22.53 -22.92
C THR A 989 -12.35 -22.15 -22.53
N VAL A 990 -12.55 -20.94 -22.00
CA VAL A 990 -13.88 -20.42 -21.62
C VAL A 990 -14.11 -19.04 -22.25
N PRO A 991 -14.89 -18.94 -23.33
CA PRO A 991 -15.13 -17.68 -24.03
C PRO A 991 -16.20 -16.82 -23.33
N ASN A 992 -16.29 -15.53 -23.72
CA ASN A 992 -17.36 -14.60 -23.32
C ASN A 992 -17.56 -14.47 -21.80
N ALA A 993 -16.46 -14.59 -21.05
CA ALA A 993 -16.40 -14.40 -19.62
C ALA A 993 -16.87 -12.99 -19.19
N SER A 994 -17.66 -12.90 -18.12
CA SER A 994 -17.78 -11.66 -17.34
C SER A 994 -16.48 -11.38 -16.58
N ALA A 995 -16.27 -10.12 -16.18
CA ALA A 995 -15.16 -9.75 -15.32
C ALA A 995 -15.21 -10.49 -13.98
N THR A 996 -14.04 -10.73 -13.38
CA THR A 996 -13.96 -11.22 -11.99
C THR A 996 -14.21 -10.06 -11.03
N ALA A 997 -15.48 -9.73 -10.79
CA ALA A 997 -15.93 -8.57 -10.04
C ALA A 997 -17.24 -8.82 -9.28
N ALA A 998 -17.84 -7.74 -8.74
CA ALA A 998 -19.14 -7.72 -8.06
C ALA A 998 -19.31 -8.66 -6.85
N SER A 999 -18.21 -9.21 -6.32
CA SER A 999 -18.19 -10.25 -5.29
C SER A 999 -18.94 -11.54 -5.67
N ALA A 1000 -19.28 -11.72 -6.95
CA ALA A 1000 -20.13 -12.83 -7.43
C ALA A 1000 -19.33 -14.00 -8.03
N SER A 1001 -18.00 -13.87 -8.15
CA SER A 1001 -17.21 -14.84 -8.93
C SER A 1001 -17.19 -16.24 -8.33
N SER A 1002 -17.17 -16.39 -6.99
CA SER A 1002 -17.24 -17.72 -6.37
C SER A 1002 -18.59 -18.38 -6.65
N ASP A 1003 -19.67 -17.62 -6.53
CA ASP A 1003 -21.04 -18.10 -6.73
C ASP A 1003 -21.25 -18.54 -8.18
N LEU A 1004 -20.99 -17.64 -9.14
CA LEU A 1004 -21.22 -17.89 -10.56
C LEU A 1004 -20.33 -19.03 -11.09
N ASN A 1005 -19.01 -18.96 -10.85
CA ASN A 1005 -18.09 -19.98 -11.34
C ASN A 1005 -18.32 -21.31 -10.59
N GLY A 1006 -18.64 -21.27 -9.30
CA GLY A 1006 -18.94 -22.46 -8.51
C GLY A 1006 -20.09 -23.25 -9.10
N MET A 1007 -21.18 -22.56 -9.46
CA MET A 1007 -22.33 -23.20 -10.11
C MET A 1007 -21.99 -23.75 -11.50
N ALA A 1008 -21.20 -23.04 -12.31
CA ALA A 1008 -20.74 -23.55 -13.59
C ALA A 1008 -19.86 -24.80 -13.44
N VAL A 1009 -18.97 -24.83 -12.44
CA VAL A 1009 -18.13 -25.99 -12.11
C VAL A 1009 -18.98 -27.17 -11.64
N ILE A 1010 -19.98 -26.94 -10.78
CA ILE A 1010 -20.93 -27.98 -10.34
C ILE A 1010 -21.57 -28.66 -11.55
N GLN A 1011 -22.12 -27.88 -12.48
CA GLN A 1011 -22.80 -28.44 -13.65
C GLN A 1011 -21.85 -29.26 -14.55
N ALA A 1012 -20.61 -28.80 -14.74
CA ALA A 1012 -19.60 -29.54 -15.50
C ALA A 1012 -19.26 -30.87 -14.82
N CYS A 1013 -19.05 -30.87 -13.50
CA CYS A 1013 -18.75 -32.05 -12.71
C CYS A 1013 -19.93 -33.05 -12.68
N GLU A 1014 -21.16 -32.57 -12.49
CA GLU A 1014 -22.37 -33.41 -12.52
C GLU A 1014 -22.53 -34.14 -13.86
N THR A 1015 -22.17 -33.47 -14.97
CA THR A 1015 -22.17 -34.09 -16.30
C THR A 1015 -21.18 -35.26 -16.36
N ILE A 1016 -19.97 -35.11 -15.80
CA ILE A 1016 -18.99 -36.19 -15.72
C ILE A 1016 -19.48 -37.32 -14.81
N VAL A 1017 -20.01 -36.99 -13.62
CA VAL A 1017 -20.56 -37.98 -12.67
C VAL A 1017 -21.65 -38.83 -13.33
N LYS A 1018 -22.59 -38.19 -14.03
CA LYS A 1018 -23.66 -38.88 -14.75
C LYS A 1018 -23.13 -39.83 -15.83
N ARG A 1019 -22.06 -39.45 -16.52
CA ARG A 1019 -21.41 -40.32 -17.53
C ARG A 1019 -20.67 -41.49 -16.91
N LEU A 1020 -20.12 -41.33 -15.71
CA LEU A 1020 -19.40 -42.37 -14.98
C LEU A 1020 -20.30 -43.31 -14.18
N GLU A 1021 -21.54 -42.90 -13.89
CA GLU A 1021 -22.50 -43.65 -13.06
C GLU A 1021 -22.68 -45.13 -13.48
N PRO A 1022 -22.80 -45.50 -14.77
CA PRO A 1022 -22.89 -46.91 -15.16
C PRO A 1022 -21.66 -47.75 -14.80
N PHE A 1023 -20.47 -47.15 -14.82
CA PHE A 1023 -19.20 -47.82 -14.49
C PHE A 1023 -19.03 -47.98 -12.97
N VAL A 1024 -19.49 -46.99 -12.21
CA VAL A 1024 -19.58 -47.07 -10.74
C VAL A 1024 -20.55 -48.16 -10.33
N GLN A 1025 -21.74 -48.25 -10.94
CA GLN A 1025 -22.72 -49.30 -10.63
C GLN A 1025 -22.21 -50.71 -10.97
N LYS A 1026 -21.45 -50.85 -12.07
CA LYS A 1026 -20.86 -52.13 -12.49
C LYS A 1026 -19.69 -52.56 -11.59
N ASN A 1027 -18.96 -51.62 -11.02
CA ASN A 1027 -17.83 -51.87 -10.12
C ASN A 1027 -17.86 -50.90 -8.91
N PRO A 1028 -18.79 -51.08 -7.96
CA PRO A 1028 -19.00 -50.11 -6.87
C PRO A 1028 -17.82 -50.02 -5.89
N SER A 1029 -16.98 -51.07 -5.83
CA SER A 1029 -15.73 -51.10 -5.07
C SER A 1029 -14.52 -50.60 -5.87
N GLY A 1030 -14.69 -50.25 -7.14
CA GLY A 1030 -13.62 -49.73 -8.00
C GLY A 1030 -13.09 -48.39 -7.51
N SER A 1031 -11.86 -48.08 -7.88
CA SER A 1031 -11.31 -46.75 -7.69
C SER A 1031 -11.83 -45.78 -8.76
N TRP A 1032 -11.66 -44.48 -8.49
CA TRP A 1032 -11.88 -43.42 -9.50
C TRP A 1032 -11.19 -43.72 -10.83
N VAL A 1033 -9.93 -44.19 -10.77
CA VAL A 1033 -9.12 -44.49 -11.94
C VAL A 1033 -9.67 -45.70 -12.71
N ASP A 1034 -10.22 -46.70 -12.02
CA ASP A 1034 -10.84 -47.86 -12.67
C ASP A 1034 -12.07 -47.45 -13.47
N TRP A 1035 -12.93 -46.60 -12.90
CA TRP A 1035 -14.14 -46.11 -13.58
C TRP A 1035 -13.81 -45.24 -14.78
N VAL A 1036 -12.82 -44.34 -14.64
CA VAL A 1036 -12.33 -43.48 -15.71
C VAL A 1036 -11.76 -44.29 -16.87
N ASN A 1037 -10.91 -45.29 -16.58
CA ASN A 1037 -10.35 -46.14 -17.63
C ASN A 1037 -11.42 -47.00 -18.31
N ALA A 1038 -12.36 -47.55 -17.55
CA ALA A 1038 -13.48 -48.30 -18.12
C ALA A 1038 -14.34 -47.42 -19.05
N ALA A 1039 -14.62 -46.17 -18.66
CA ALA A 1039 -15.34 -45.20 -19.47
C ALA A 1039 -14.58 -44.83 -20.75
N TYR A 1040 -13.27 -44.61 -20.66
CA TYR A 1040 -12.42 -44.35 -21.82
C TYR A 1040 -12.42 -45.53 -22.82
N MET A 1041 -12.26 -46.76 -22.32
CA MET A 1041 -12.32 -47.98 -23.15
C MET A 1041 -13.68 -48.16 -23.83
N ASP A 1042 -14.75 -47.68 -23.19
CA ASP A 1042 -16.11 -47.68 -23.75
C ASP A 1042 -16.43 -46.43 -24.60
N ARG A 1043 -15.43 -45.59 -24.87
CA ARG A 1043 -15.51 -44.35 -25.69
C ARG A 1043 -16.50 -43.32 -25.13
N VAL A 1044 -16.67 -43.29 -23.81
CA VAL A 1044 -17.44 -42.26 -23.12
C VAL A 1044 -16.59 -41.00 -22.98
N SER A 1045 -17.13 -39.84 -23.41
CA SER A 1045 -16.40 -38.57 -23.33
C SER A 1045 -16.18 -38.14 -21.88
N LEU A 1046 -14.92 -37.88 -21.54
CA LEU A 1046 -14.46 -37.41 -20.23
C LEU A 1046 -14.15 -35.90 -20.22
N SER A 1047 -14.75 -35.16 -21.16
CA SER A 1047 -14.72 -33.69 -21.16
C SER A 1047 -16.13 -33.13 -21.15
N ALA A 1048 -16.36 -32.12 -20.31
CA ALA A 1048 -17.66 -31.46 -20.19
C ALA A 1048 -17.50 -29.96 -19.96
N THR A 1049 -18.47 -29.20 -20.46
CA THR A 1049 -18.65 -27.79 -20.12
C THR A 1049 -19.75 -27.65 -19.06
N GLY A 1050 -19.69 -26.58 -18.29
CA GLY A 1050 -20.79 -26.14 -17.42
C GLY A 1050 -21.01 -24.64 -17.54
N PHE A 1051 -22.22 -24.20 -17.24
CA PHE A 1051 -22.68 -22.83 -17.42
C PHE A 1051 -23.75 -22.47 -16.39
N TYR A 1052 -23.72 -21.23 -15.91
CA TYR A 1052 -24.71 -20.70 -14.97
C TYR A 1052 -25.16 -19.29 -15.37
N ARG A 1053 -26.43 -18.97 -15.11
CA ARG A 1053 -27.06 -17.66 -15.35
C ARG A 1053 -28.06 -17.35 -14.25
#